data_AF-A0AAW8F2W8-F1
#
_entry.id   AF-A0AAW8F2W8-F1
#
_cell.length_a   1.000
_cell.length_b   1.000
_cell.length_c   1.000
_cell.angle_alpha   90.00
_cell.angle_beta   90.00
_cell.angle_gamma   90.00
#
_symmetry.space_group_name_H-M   'P 1'
#
loop_
_entity.id
_entity.type
_entity.pdbx_description
1 polymer ?
#
loop_
_entity_poly.entity_id
_entity_poly.type
_entity_poly.pdbx_seq_one_letter_code
_entity_poly.pdbx_strand_id
1 'polypeptide(L)'
;MGDHTGIEWTDKTFNPWWGCSRVSPGCRNCYADATARRWGHDVFHLGGQRRMLSDTNWRQPLKWNREAQEAGVPLRVFTASMGDVFEDHPQVTTARERLWELIGQTPWLRWQLLTKRPENVSAMAPWNDTWPDHVWIGTTVEDQRRADERIPLLLQLNAPVRFLSCEPLVEHVDLTPYLAERTDVTDPYLDAPEGAVVDGMERVCDHWTRRARIHWVITGGESGPKARPMDPAWARSLRDQCQTANVPYFFKQWGEWAPSGRLAIGNSWAAGRALVGDPVDNPGHRTEMLRVGKKKAGRLLDGQLHDAIPPLTMARIPDSARHLGLHAVKAPDVPVASRPALPCRTMAGPEPRLPQHRNGSPMTQLLPAYSPEIRRSAVLSACGRYRYLLVREWADTGKTAVFILLNPSTADATKDDHTSRRCISYAQAWGCGSLLIVNLYAWRATQPRDLATANDPVGPENDAYLRAAAAVAEHTNGPLVAGWGTHALPERVTDALALPGMHRLSTLALTQAGHPHHPLRLRDGLTPQLWEARPTRRLESEDARYAVVLARPGLPDIRLGPYDFLHQAETVTTSLRQQRRSTQHVPGTTVTVQPYLPGLDYTDAYVPRDPDQLATLLDADPSGDGTGHNFPDLWARLHAQEGHEEAARIWKRACIAYDAPVDSGEAD
;
A
#
# COMPACT_ATOMS: atom_id res chain seq x y z
N MET A 1 32.95 -13.67 -3.06
CA MET A 1 32.36 -13.19 -1.79
C MET A 1 32.44 -14.35 -0.83
N GLY A 2 33.03 -14.14 0.35
CA GLY A 2 33.46 -15.22 1.25
C GLY A 2 32.30 -15.81 2.05
N ASP A 3 32.52 -17.01 2.57
CA ASP A 3 31.59 -17.75 3.45
C ASP A 3 31.23 -17.00 4.76
N HIS A 4 31.81 -15.83 5.01
CA HIS A 4 31.51 -14.94 6.14
C HIS A 4 31.14 -13.54 5.62
N THR A 5 29.96 -13.06 5.99
CA THR A 5 29.50 -11.70 5.68
C THR A 5 29.98 -10.69 6.73
N GLY A 6 30.25 -9.46 6.30
CA GLY A 6 30.54 -8.33 7.19
C GLY A 6 29.29 -7.50 7.53
N ILE A 7 28.10 -8.07 7.34
CA ILE A 7 26.80 -7.47 7.64
C ILE A 7 26.23 -8.22 8.83
N GLU A 8 26.14 -7.54 9.96
CA GLU A 8 26.03 -8.17 11.28
C GLU A 8 24.66 -8.81 11.56
N TRP A 9 23.63 -8.45 10.78
CA TRP A 9 22.26 -8.92 10.94
C TRP A 9 21.88 -10.10 10.03
N THR A 10 22.83 -10.64 9.26
CA THR A 10 22.59 -11.74 8.30
C THR A 10 23.71 -12.79 8.39
N ASP A 11 23.44 -14.03 7.98
CA ASP A 11 24.43 -15.12 8.05
C ASP A 11 25.28 -15.19 6.77
N LYS A 12 24.64 -14.92 5.62
CA LYS A 12 25.26 -14.95 4.28
C LYS A 12 24.80 -13.77 3.44
N THR A 13 25.58 -13.43 2.42
CA THR A 13 25.21 -12.39 1.46
C THR A 13 25.32 -12.92 0.04
N PHE A 14 24.25 -12.73 -0.73
CA PHE A 14 24.16 -13.14 -2.12
C PHE A 14 23.92 -11.93 -3.03
N ASN A 15 24.63 -11.85 -4.15
CA ASN A 15 24.40 -10.81 -5.14
C ASN A 15 24.15 -11.46 -6.50
N PRO A 16 22.98 -11.24 -7.14
CA PRO A 16 22.73 -11.70 -8.50
C PRO A 16 23.46 -10.83 -9.55
N TRP A 17 23.57 -9.52 -9.29
CA TRP A 17 24.37 -8.56 -10.04
C TRP A 17 24.93 -7.47 -9.11
N TRP A 18 25.83 -6.62 -9.64
CA TRP A 18 26.20 -5.34 -9.04
C TRP A 18 25.68 -4.17 -9.86
N GLY A 19 25.22 -3.13 -9.17
CA GLY A 19 24.78 -1.87 -9.72
C GLY A 19 23.30 -1.58 -9.48
N CYS A 20 23.00 -0.30 -9.32
CA CYS A 20 21.66 0.26 -9.29
C CYS A 20 21.69 1.79 -9.55
N SER A 21 20.61 2.35 -10.06
CA SER A 21 20.38 3.78 -10.23
C SER A 21 20.16 4.44 -8.88
N ARG A 22 20.67 5.67 -8.72
CA ARG A 22 20.48 6.47 -7.51
C ARG A 22 19.09 7.10 -7.52
N VAL A 23 18.34 7.00 -6.42
CA VAL A 23 16.94 7.45 -6.35
C VAL A 23 16.62 8.34 -5.14
N SER A 24 17.59 8.54 -4.24
CA SER A 24 17.32 9.23 -2.97
C SER A 24 18.59 9.78 -2.31
N PRO A 25 18.46 10.68 -1.30
CA PRO A 25 19.59 11.27 -0.59
C PRO A 25 20.51 10.25 0.09
N GLY A 26 20.01 9.08 0.48
CA GLY A 26 20.83 7.99 1.01
C GLY A 26 21.83 7.43 -0.01
N CYS A 27 21.59 7.62 -1.31
CA CYS A 27 22.50 7.18 -2.37
C CYS A 27 23.72 8.09 -2.57
N ARG A 28 23.74 9.29 -1.96
CA ARG A 28 24.77 10.32 -2.22
C ARG A 28 26.20 9.82 -1.98
N ASN A 29 26.42 9.09 -0.89
CA ASN A 29 27.73 8.54 -0.51
C ASN A 29 27.69 7.00 -0.41
N CYS A 30 27.00 6.35 -1.36
CA CYS A 30 26.78 4.90 -1.34
C CYS A 30 28.10 4.10 -1.23
N TYR A 31 28.21 3.23 -0.21
CA TYR A 31 29.39 2.38 0.00
C TYR A 31 29.58 1.38 -1.15
N ALA A 32 28.48 0.88 -1.74
CA ALA A 32 28.54 -0.12 -2.80
C ALA A 32 29.12 0.49 -4.08
N ASP A 33 28.77 1.75 -4.38
CA ASP A 33 29.36 2.51 -5.47
C ASP A 33 30.86 2.78 -5.26
N ALA A 34 31.23 3.28 -4.08
CA ALA A 34 32.64 3.48 -3.74
C ALA A 34 33.45 2.17 -3.82
N THR A 35 32.85 1.06 -3.38
CA THR A 35 33.45 -0.27 -3.50
C THR A 35 33.57 -0.66 -4.97
N ALA A 36 32.51 -0.64 -5.76
CA ALA A 36 32.58 -1.01 -7.17
C ALA A 36 33.63 -0.20 -7.95
N ARG A 37 33.70 1.13 -7.75
CA ARG A 37 34.74 1.98 -8.36
C ARG A 37 36.15 1.57 -7.97
N ARG A 38 36.38 1.21 -6.70
CA ARG A 38 37.69 0.69 -6.24
C ARG A 38 38.11 -0.57 -7.00
N TRP A 39 37.15 -1.38 -7.44
CA TRP A 39 37.37 -2.57 -8.25
C TRP A 39 37.25 -2.31 -9.77
N GLY A 40 37.21 -1.05 -10.20
CA GLY A 40 37.18 -0.67 -11.61
C GLY A 40 35.81 -0.78 -12.29
N HIS A 41 34.71 -0.73 -11.52
CA HIS A 41 33.34 -0.83 -12.04
C HIS A 41 32.55 0.46 -11.79
N ASP A 42 31.99 1.06 -12.84
CA ASP A 42 31.06 2.19 -12.75
C ASP A 42 29.65 1.72 -13.13
N VAL A 43 28.91 1.26 -12.13
CA VAL A 43 27.65 0.52 -12.32
C VAL A 43 26.50 1.09 -11.50
N PHE A 44 26.72 2.19 -10.78
CA PHE A 44 25.76 2.81 -9.86
C PHE A 44 25.24 4.17 -10.35
N HIS A 45 24.77 4.18 -11.60
CA HIS A 45 24.13 5.32 -12.26
C HIS A 45 23.16 4.82 -13.35
N LEU A 46 22.31 5.72 -13.86
CA LEU A 46 21.23 5.39 -14.79
C LEU A 46 21.71 4.63 -16.03
N GLY A 47 22.79 5.10 -16.66
CA GLY A 47 23.40 4.45 -17.83
C GLY A 47 24.44 3.36 -17.54
N GLY A 48 24.63 2.96 -16.28
CA GLY A 48 25.71 2.03 -15.90
C GLY A 48 25.42 0.59 -16.31
N GLN A 49 26.39 -0.11 -16.89
CA GLN A 49 26.21 -1.53 -17.25
C GLN A 49 26.25 -2.40 -15.99
N ARG A 50 25.14 -3.07 -15.67
CA ARG A 50 25.03 -3.91 -14.47
C ARG A 50 25.96 -5.11 -14.61
N ARG A 51 26.76 -5.37 -13.58
CA ARG A 51 27.72 -6.47 -13.59
C ARG A 51 27.06 -7.75 -13.10
N MET A 52 26.77 -8.68 -14.00
CA MET A 52 26.23 -10.00 -13.63
C MET A 52 27.26 -10.87 -12.91
N LEU A 53 26.81 -11.68 -11.94
CA LEU A 53 27.68 -12.62 -11.23
C LEU A 53 27.69 -14.00 -11.91
N SER A 54 28.80 -14.72 -11.78
CA SER A 54 29.05 -16.02 -12.42
C SER A 54 28.18 -17.15 -11.87
N ASP A 55 27.99 -18.23 -12.63
CA ASP A 55 27.23 -19.42 -12.19
C ASP A 55 27.78 -20.10 -10.94
N THR A 56 29.08 -19.96 -10.68
CA THR A 56 29.66 -20.41 -9.41
C THR A 56 29.06 -19.65 -8.23
N ASN A 57 28.81 -18.35 -8.38
CA ASN A 57 28.15 -17.56 -7.34
C ASN A 57 26.70 -18.02 -7.12
N TRP A 58 25.96 -18.28 -8.21
CA TRP A 58 24.57 -18.77 -8.18
C TRP A 58 24.40 -20.16 -7.54
N ARG A 59 25.45 -20.98 -7.49
CA ARG A 59 25.43 -22.29 -6.84
C ARG A 59 25.59 -22.24 -5.32
N GLN A 60 26.05 -21.12 -4.76
CA GLN A 60 26.30 -21.00 -3.32
C GLN A 60 25.02 -21.14 -2.47
N PRO A 61 23.89 -20.48 -2.80
CA PRO A 61 22.67 -20.63 -1.99
C PRO A 61 22.14 -22.07 -1.97
N LEU A 62 22.26 -22.82 -3.08
CA LEU A 62 21.90 -24.24 -3.09
C LEU A 62 22.76 -25.06 -2.11
N LYS A 63 24.04 -24.73 -1.96
CA LYS A 63 24.94 -25.34 -0.98
C LYS A 63 24.53 -24.98 0.45
N TRP A 64 24.34 -23.69 0.74
CA TRP A 64 23.93 -23.21 2.06
C TRP A 64 22.57 -23.77 2.48
N ASN A 65 21.65 -23.95 1.54
CA ASN A 65 20.34 -24.56 1.81
C ASN A 65 20.49 -26.01 2.29
N ARG A 66 21.37 -26.81 1.66
CA ARG A 66 21.64 -28.18 2.11
C ARG A 66 22.29 -28.19 3.50
N GLU A 67 23.28 -27.31 3.73
CA GLU A 67 23.93 -27.18 5.04
C GLU A 67 22.93 -26.79 6.15
N ALA A 68 22.04 -25.82 5.87
CA ALA A 68 20.98 -25.40 6.79
C ALA A 68 19.97 -26.52 7.06
N GLN A 69 19.60 -27.27 6.01
CA GLN A 69 18.70 -28.41 6.11
C GLN A 69 19.29 -29.55 6.95
N GLU A 70 20.56 -29.91 6.70
CA GLU A 70 21.27 -30.95 7.44
C GLU A 70 21.45 -30.56 8.92
N ALA A 71 21.71 -29.28 9.20
CA ALA A 71 21.82 -28.76 10.55
C ALA A 71 20.47 -28.59 11.27
N GLY A 72 19.34 -28.59 10.53
CA GLY A 72 18.03 -28.29 11.09
C GLY A 72 17.84 -26.83 11.52
N VAL A 73 18.71 -25.91 11.06
CA VAL A 73 18.71 -24.50 11.47
C VAL A 73 18.69 -23.60 10.21
N PRO A 74 17.64 -22.79 10.00
CA PRO A 74 17.56 -21.87 8.87
C PRO A 74 18.67 -20.79 8.89
N LEU A 75 19.14 -20.38 7.71
CA LEU A 75 20.13 -19.31 7.55
C LEU A 75 19.51 -18.06 6.91
N ARG A 76 19.83 -16.87 7.42
CA ARG A 76 19.47 -15.58 6.82
C ARG A 76 20.41 -15.24 5.67
N VAL A 77 19.85 -14.87 4.52
CA VAL A 77 20.61 -14.50 3.31
C VAL A 77 20.19 -13.12 2.84
N PHE A 78 21.05 -12.14 3.04
CA PHE A 78 20.85 -10.80 2.50
C PHE A 78 21.17 -10.75 1.00
N THR A 79 20.20 -10.27 0.22
CA THR A 79 20.30 -10.23 -1.24
C THR A 79 20.56 -8.83 -1.77
N ALA A 80 21.41 -8.75 -2.79
CA ALA A 80 21.73 -7.51 -3.50
C ALA A 80 22.35 -6.43 -2.60
N SER A 81 23.30 -6.82 -1.73
CA SER A 81 24.14 -5.86 -0.98
C SER A 81 24.97 -4.92 -1.87
N MET A 82 25.06 -5.21 -3.17
CA MET A 82 25.73 -4.43 -4.19
C MET A 82 24.76 -4.02 -5.32
N GLY A 83 23.45 -3.99 -5.07
CA GLY A 83 22.44 -3.64 -6.07
C GLY A 83 21.09 -3.33 -5.44
N ASP A 84 20.02 -3.42 -6.23
CA ASP A 84 18.64 -3.35 -5.78
C ASP A 84 17.81 -4.32 -6.64
N VAL A 85 17.19 -5.32 -6.02
CA VAL A 85 16.46 -6.40 -6.73
C VAL A 85 15.28 -5.85 -7.54
N PHE A 86 14.66 -4.78 -7.03
CA PHE A 86 13.43 -4.18 -7.57
C PHE A 86 13.70 -2.90 -8.37
N GLU A 87 14.95 -2.72 -8.82
CA GLU A 87 15.26 -1.71 -9.81
C GLU A 87 14.61 -2.01 -11.16
N ASP A 88 13.98 -1.00 -11.76
CA ASP A 88 13.49 -1.07 -13.13
C ASP A 88 14.62 -0.81 -14.14
N HIS A 89 15.41 -1.85 -14.43
CA HIS A 89 16.45 -1.80 -15.44
C HIS A 89 16.44 -3.08 -16.29
N PRO A 90 16.37 -3.00 -17.63
CA PRO A 90 16.15 -4.16 -18.50
C PRO A 90 17.26 -5.22 -18.41
N GLN A 91 18.51 -4.81 -18.19
CA GLN A 91 19.65 -5.74 -18.05
C GLN A 91 19.47 -6.76 -16.91
N VAL A 92 18.67 -6.47 -15.87
CA VAL A 92 18.55 -7.36 -14.70
C VAL A 92 17.33 -8.27 -14.74
N THR A 93 16.44 -8.13 -15.73
CA THR A 93 15.18 -8.88 -15.81
C THR A 93 15.40 -10.40 -15.75
N THR A 94 16.25 -10.95 -16.63
CA THR A 94 16.54 -12.39 -16.65
C THR A 94 17.23 -12.87 -15.37
N ALA A 95 18.12 -12.06 -14.80
CA ALA A 95 18.77 -12.39 -13.53
C ALA A 95 17.77 -12.36 -12.36
N ARG A 96 16.77 -11.47 -12.39
CA ARG A 96 15.69 -11.41 -11.40
C ARG A 96 14.78 -12.64 -11.48
N GLU A 97 14.41 -13.07 -12.68
CA GLU A 97 13.62 -14.30 -12.89
C GLU A 97 14.36 -15.53 -12.34
N ARG A 98 15.66 -15.65 -12.64
CA ARG A 98 16.52 -16.70 -12.08
C ARG A 98 16.60 -16.65 -10.55
N LEU A 99 16.60 -15.45 -9.97
CA LEU A 99 16.57 -15.27 -8.52
C LEU A 99 15.27 -15.83 -7.91
N TRP A 100 14.12 -15.59 -8.54
CA TRP A 100 12.84 -16.12 -8.08
C TRP A 100 12.82 -17.65 -8.03
N GLU A 101 13.35 -18.29 -9.07
CA GLU A 101 13.49 -19.75 -9.10
C GLU A 101 14.41 -20.26 -7.98
N LEU A 102 15.56 -19.60 -7.80
CA LEU A 102 16.51 -19.96 -6.74
C LEU A 102 15.90 -19.82 -5.33
N ILE A 103 15.12 -18.75 -5.09
CA ILE A 103 14.40 -18.55 -3.83
C ILE A 103 13.42 -19.71 -3.59
N GLY A 104 12.67 -20.11 -4.63
CA GLY A 104 11.74 -21.25 -4.54
C GLY A 104 12.45 -22.57 -4.21
N GLN A 105 13.66 -22.79 -4.75
CA GLN A 105 14.45 -24.00 -4.53
C GLN A 105 15.17 -24.05 -3.17
N THR A 106 15.13 -22.98 -2.37
CA THR A 106 15.93 -22.86 -1.15
C THR A 106 15.10 -22.50 0.11
N PRO A 107 14.16 -23.36 0.54
CA PRO A 107 13.23 -23.08 1.64
C PRO A 107 13.89 -23.03 3.04
N TRP A 108 15.13 -23.52 3.18
CA TRP A 108 15.90 -23.42 4.41
C TRP A 108 16.67 -22.10 4.55
N LEU A 109 16.62 -21.26 3.52
CA LEU A 109 17.19 -19.91 3.55
C LEU A 109 16.09 -18.88 3.79
N ARG A 110 16.30 -17.96 4.73
CA ARG A 110 15.45 -16.78 4.91
C ARG A 110 16.01 -15.65 4.04
N TRP A 111 15.39 -15.46 2.89
CA TRP A 111 15.83 -14.47 1.91
C TRP A 111 15.42 -13.07 2.35
N GLN A 112 16.39 -12.21 2.65
CA GLN A 112 16.17 -10.81 3.00
C GLN A 112 16.34 -9.96 1.75
N LEU A 113 15.22 -9.48 1.21
CA LEU A 113 15.15 -8.60 0.05
C LEU A 113 14.95 -7.17 0.54
N LEU A 114 15.86 -6.25 0.21
CA LEU A 114 15.78 -4.84 0.59
C LEU A 114 15.77 -3.97 -0.66
N THR A 115 14.91 -2.95 -0.70
CA THR A 115 14.83 -2.02 -1.83
C THR A 115 14.60 -0.57 -1.41
N LYS A 116 14.95 0.37 -2.29
CA LYS A 116 14.52 1.78 -2.22
C LYS A 116 13.32 2.08 -3.11
N ARG A 117 12.74 1.07 -3.76
CA ARG A 117 11.65 1.15 -4.74
C ARG A 117 10.51 0.18 -4.40
N PRO A 118 9.90 0.28 -3.21
CA PRO A 118 8.82 -0.63 -2.82
C PRO A 118 7.62 -0.59 -3.79
N GLU A 119 7.42 0.51 -4.51
CA GLU A 119 6.41 0.67 -5.56
C GLU A 119 6.50 -0.38 -6.68
N ASN A 120 7.71 -0.90 -6.95
CA ASN A 120 7.93 -1.89 -8.00
C ASN A 120 7.68 -3.33 -7.53
N VAL A 121 7.55 -3.57 -6.23
CA VAL A 121 7.57 -4.93 -5.68
C VAL A 121 6.38 -5.75 -6.16
N SER A 122 5.17 -5.19 -6.08
CA SER A 122 3.94 -5.89 -6.50
C SER A 122 3.94 -6.27 -7.99
N ALA A 123 4.59 -5.46 -8.84
CA ALA A 123 4.67 -5.72 -10.28
C ALA A 123 5.78 -6.73 -10.66
N MET A 124 6.86 -6.81 -9.87
CA MET A 124 8.06 -7.59 -10.21
C MET A 124 8.18 -8.92 -9.45
N ALA A 125 7.59 -9.03 -8.25
CA ALA A 125 7.60 -10.26 -7.47
C ALA A 125 6.53 -11.24 -8.00
N PRO A 126 6.84 -12.53 -8.14
CA PRO A 126 5.91 -13.51 -8.75
C PRO A 126 4.82 -13.98 -7.78
N TRP A 127 4.82 -13.50 -6.54
CA TRP A 127 4.06 -14.09 -5.44
C TRP A 127 2.70 -13.42 -5.22
N ASN A 128 2.50 -12.18 -5.69
CA ASN A 128 1.28 -11.40 -5.46
C ASN A 128 0.86 -11.46 -3.96
N ASP A 129 -0.29 -12.05 -3.67
CA ASP A 129 -0.81 -12.22 -2.31
C ASP A 129 -0.31 -13.47 -1.57
N THR A 130 0.41 -14.38 -2.25
CA THR A 130 0.89 -15.65 -1.71
C THR A 130 2.41 -15.67 -1.58
N TRP A 131 2.94 -14.91 -0.61
CA TRP A 131 4.37 -14.85 -0.34
C TRP A 131 4.90 -16.13 0.30
N PRO A 132 6.09 -16.62 -0.09
CA PRO A 132 6.73 -17.74 0.60
C PRO A 132 7.11 -17.36 2.04
N ASP A 133 6.86 -18.26 2.98
CA ASP A 133 7.17 -18.08 4.42
C ASP A 133 8.63 -17.69 4.70
N HIS A 134 9.54 -18.05 3.80
CA HIS A 134 10.97 -17.83 3.94
C HIS A 134 11.48 -16.57 3.20
N VAL A 135 10.59 -15.71 2.69
CA VAL A 135 10.96 -14.43 2.05
C VAL A 135 10.62 -13.25 2.96
N TRP A 136 11.64 -12.50 3.35
CA TRP A 136 11.54 -11.29 4.14
C TRP A 136 11.76 -10.09 3.21
N ILE A 137 10.80 -9.16 3.19
CA ILE A 137 10.86 -7.97 2.33
C ILE A 137 11.07 -6.73 3.20
N GLY A 138 11.88 -5.80 2.73
CA GLY A 138 12.10 -4.56 3.44
C GLY A 138 12.33 -3.39 2.51
N THR A 139 12.18 -2.19 3.07
CA THR A 139 12.51 -0.95 2.38
C THR A 139 13.48 -0.09 3.18
N THR A 140 14.32 0.67 2.47
CA THR A 140 15.16 1.68 3.14
C THR A 140 14.33 2.93 3.43
N VAL A 141 14.45 3.48 4.63
CA VAL A 141 13.88 4.77 5.02
C VAL A 141 14.98 5.62 5.65
N GLU A 142 15.71 6.35 4.83
CA GLU A 142 16.84 7.18 5.31
C GLU A 142 16.40 8.47 6.01
N ASP A 143 15.17 8.92 5.75
CA ASP A 143 14.61 10.21 6.15
C ASP A 143 13.07 10.13 6.25
N GLN A 144 12.43 11.09 6.94
CA GLN A 144 11.00 11.04 7.26
C GLN A 144 10.14 11.03 6.00
N ARG A 145 10.49 11.86 5.02
CA ARG A 145 9.78 11.89 3.73
C ARG A 145 9.77 10.50 3.09
N ARG A 146 10.89 9.78 3.10
CA ARG A 146 10.96 8.43 2.51
C ARG A 146 10.25 7.41 3.39
N ALA A 147 10.19 7.60 4.72
CA ALA A 147 9.35 6.79 5.59
C ALA A 147 7.88 6.91 5.17
N ASP A 148 7.38 8.14 5.01
CA ASP A 148 5.99 8.42 4.64
C ASP A 148 5.64 7.94 3.22
N GLU A 149 6.58 8.04 2.27
CA GLU A 149 6.38 7.55 0.90
C GLU A 149 6.42 6.01 0.81
N ARG A 150 7.35 5.35 1.52
CA ARG A 150 7.71 3.95 1.26
C ARG A 150 7.07 2.94 2.21
N ILE A 151 6.87 3.31 3.47
CA ILE A 151 6.31 2.38 4.46
C ILE A 151 4.87 1.98 4.10
N PRO A 152 3.98 2.90 3.68
CA PRO A 152 2.63 2.50 3.26
C PRO A 152 2.60 1.47 2.13
N LEU A 153 3.54 1.58 1.18
CA LEU A 153 3.69 0.62 0.07
C LEU A 153 4.17 -0.74 0.58
N LEU A 154 5.18 -0.75 1.46
CA LEU A 154 5.66 -1.98 2.10
C LEU A 154 4.55 -2.67 2.91
N LEU A 155 3.70 -1.90 3.59
CA LEU A 155 2.62 -2.42 4.40
C LEU A 155 1.51 -3.10 3.58
N GLN A 156 1.37 -2.80 2.29
CA GLN A 156 0.44 -3.48 1.38
C GLN A 156 0.89 -4.91 1.02
N LEU A 157 2.17 -5.24 1.23
CA LEU A 157 2.71 -6.54 0.86
C LEU A 157 2.39 -7.60 1.92
N ASN A 158 1.85 -8.74 1.47
CA ASN A 158 1.47 -9.88 2.30
C ASN A 158 2.66 -10.78 2.69
N ALA A 159 3.85 -10.20 2.86
CA ALA A 159 5.06 -10.94 3.21
C ALA A 159 5.10 -11.28 4.72
N PRO A 160 5.65 -12.45 5.10
CA PRO A 160 5.69 -12.92 6.48
C PRO A 160 6.53 -12.03 7.41
N VAL A 161 7.56 -11.37 6.86
CA VAL A 161 8.36 -10.39 7.58
C VAL A 161 8.55 -9.17 6.70
N ARG A 162 8.15 -8.01 7.24
CA ARG A 162 8.37 -6.67 6.67
C ARG A 162 9.35 -5.91 7.54
N PHE A 163 10.49 -5.50 7.00
CA PHE A 163 11.54 -4.83 7.77
C PHE A 163 11.93 -3.47 7.20
N LEU A 164 12.43 -2.59 8.06
CA LEU A 164 12.93 -1.28 7.68
C LEU A 164 14.44 -1.23 7.85
N SER A 165 15.12 -0.70 6.84
CA SER A 165 16.53 -0.32 6.93
C SER A 165 16.62 1.19 7.01
N CYS A 166 16.80 1.72 8.20
CA CYS A 166 17.07 3.13 8.45
C CYS A 166 18.57 3.41 8.22
N GLU A 167 19.06 3.15 7.00
CA GLU A 167 20.49 3.17 6.65
C GLU A 167 20.82 3.69 5.24
N PRO A 168 21.71 4.70 5.11
CA PRO A 168 22.19 5.54 6.21
C PRO A 168 21.02 6.35 6.79
N LEU A 169 20.91 6.47 8.12
CA LEU A 169 19.98 7.41 8.73
C LEU A 169 20.53 8.83 8.58
N VAL A 170 19.84 9.67 7.82
CA VAL A 170 20.34 11.02 7.45
C VAL A 170 19.58 12.16 8.13
N GLU A 171 18.42 11.87 8.72
CA GLU A 171 17.66 12.76 9.59
C GLU A 171 16.86 11.96 10.63
N HIS A 172 16.16 12.67 11.52
CA HIS A 172 15.21 12.08 12.44
C HIS A 172 14.05 11.41 11.68
N VAL A 173 13.62 10.24 12.16
CA VAL A 173 12.47 9.53 11.63
C VAL A 173 11.57 9.13 12.79
N ASP A 174 10.30 9.51 12.70
CA ASP A 174 9.21 9.03 13.54
C ASP A 174 8.50 7.86 12.85
N LEU A 175 8.75 6.66 13.37
CA LEU A 175 8.09 5.44 12.95
C LEU A 175 6.85 5.11 13.79
N THR A 176 6.53 5.89 14.83
CA THR A 176 5.40 5.62 15.73
C THR A 176 4.09 5.30 14.98
N PRO A 177 3.72 6.03 13.90
CA PRO A 177 2.52 5.74 13.11
C PRO A 177 2.52 4.37 12.39
N TYR A 178 3.69 3.75 12.28
CA TYR A 178 3.91 2.53 11.50
C TYR A 178 4.35 1.31 12.33
N LEU A 179 4.84 1.54 13.55
CA LEU A 179 5.30 0.48 14.46
C LEU A 179 4.22 0.01 15.41
N ALA A 180 3.24 0.84 15.74
CA ALA A 180 2.07 0.37 16.43
C ALA A 180 1.54 -0.86 15.69
N GLU A 181 1.19 -1.92 16.42
CA GLU A 181 0.19 -2.83 15.85
C GLU A 181 -0.93 -1.93 15.38
N ARG A 182 -1.32 -2.03 14.11
CA ARG A 182 -2.54 -1.37 13.68
C ARG A 182 -3.68 -2.01 14.45
N THR A 183 -3.91 -1.57 15.68
CA THR A 183 -5.17 -1.72 16.39
C THR A 183 -6.25 -0.91 15.67
N ASP A 184 -5.82 0.05 14.84
CA ASP A 184 -6.56 0.89 13.89
C ASP A 184 -6.84 0.19 12.53
N VAL A 185 -6.44 -1.08 12.40
CA VAL A 185 -7.12 -2.07 11.54
C VAL A 185 -7.52 -3.19 12.49
N THR A 186 -8.62 -3.02 13.22
CA THR A 186 -9.13 -4.16 13.99
C THR A 186 -9.47 -5.30 13.02
N ASP A 187 -8.71 -6.37 13.11
CA ASP A 187 -9.27 -7.70 12.93
C ASP A 187 -10.09 -8.00 14.21
N PRO A 188 -11.43 -8.12 14.15
CA PRO A 188 -12.28 -8.33 15.31
C PRO A 188 -12.07 -9.65 16.10
N TYR A 189 -11.03 -10.43 15.83
CA TYR A 189 -10.87 -11.77 16.40
C TYR A 189 -9.67 -11.98 17.34
N LEU A 190 -8.83 -10.97 17.62
CA LEU A 190 -7.61 -11.19 18.42
C LEU A 190 -7.69 -10.95 19.93
N ASP A 191 -8.70 -10.24 20.45
CA ASP A 191 -8.83 -10.01 21.89
C ASP A 191 -9.83 -10.96 22.56
N ALA A 192 -9.64 -12.27 22.35
CA ALA A 192 -10.15 -13.25 23.31
C ALA A 192 -9.11 -13.39 24.44
N PRO A 193 -9.48 -13.22 25.72
CA PRO A 193 -8.54 -13.27 26.83
C PRO A 193 -7.78 -14.60 26.88
N GLU A 194 -6.51 -14.54 27.29
CA GLU A 194 -5.62 -15.69 27.51
C GLU A 194 -6.37 -16.82 28.28
N GLY A 195 -6.55 -17.96 27.61
CA GLY A 195 -7.20 -19.15 28.17
C GLY A 195 -8.47 -19.63 27.44
N ALA A 196 -8.99 -18.90 26.45
CA ALA A 196 -10.11 -19.38 25.64
C ALA A 196 -9.65 -20.38 24.57
N VAL A 197 -9.70 -21.68 24.90
CA VAL A 197 -9.55 -22.75 23.90
C VAL A 197 -10.80 -22.76 23.02
N VAL A 198 -10.70 -22.25 21.78
CA VAL A 198 -11.73 -22.41 20.75
C VAL A 198 -11.12 -23.17 19.59
N ASP A 199 -11.43 -24.46 19.53
CA ASP A 199 -10.93 -25.40 18.54
C ASP A 199 -11.32 -24.93 17.12
N GLY A 200 -10.33 -24.75 16.24
CA GLY A 200 -10.52 -24.42 14.82
C GLY A 200 -10.36 -22.96 14.38
N MET A 201 -10.01 -22.00 15.25
CA MET A 201 -9.81 -20.58 14.90
C MET A 201 -8.34 -20.20 14.53
N GLU A 202 -7.40 -21.14 14.59
CA GLU A 202 -5.96 -20.87 14.45
C GLU A 202 -5.52 -20.54 13.01
N ARG A 203 -6.34 -20.81 11.97
CA ARG A 203 -5.96 -20.63 10.55
C ARG A 203 -6.49 -19.36 9.89
N VAL A 204 -7.51 -18.71 10.46
CA VAL A 204 -8.15 -17.52 9.83
C VAL A 204 -7.61 -16.22 10.44
N CYS A 205 -7.35 -16.18 11.76
CA CYS A 205 -6.69 -15.04 12.40
C CYS A 205 -5.23 -14.87 11.93
N ASP A 206 -4.54 -15.97 11.61
CA ASP A 206 -3.13 -15.94 11.19
C ASP A 206 -2.93 -15.34 9.77
N HIS A 207 -4.02 -15.21 8.99
CA HIS A 207 -3.98 -14.66 7.62
C HIS A 207 -4.21 -13.13 7.57
N TRP A 208 -4.92 -12.54 8.54
CA TRP A 208 -5.29 -11.11 8.51
C TRP A 208 -4.63 -10.25 9.60
N THR A 209 -4.22 -10.83 10.72
CA THR A 209 -3.59 -10.07 11.82
C THR A 209 -2.09 -9.83 11.60
N ARG A 210 -1.45 -10.63 10.72
CA ARG A 210 -0.10 -10.37 10.24
C ARG A 210 -0.02 -9.22 9.23
N ARG A 211 -1.10 -8.50 8.88
CA ARG A 211 -1.19 -7.72 7.63
C ARG A 211 -0.86 -6.23 7.65
N ALA A 212 -0.55 -5.55 8.76
CA ALA A 212 -0.13 -4.14 8.65
C ALA A 212 0.87 -3.64 9.72
N ARG A 213 1.90 -4.42 10.05
CA ARG A 213 2.96 -3.95 10.96
C ARG A 213 4.37 -4.18 10.43
N ILE A 214 5.29 -3.35 10.90
CA ILE A 214 6.72 -3.55 10.73
C ILE A 214 7.20 -4.58 11.76
N HIS A 215 7.98 -5.54 11.30
CA HIS A 215 8.44 -6.68 12.10
C HIS A 215 9.87 -6.50 12.61
N TRP A 216 10.63 -5.59 12.01
CA TRP A 216 12.04 -5.39 12.34
C TRP A 216 12.54 -4.05 11.84
N VAL A 217 13.28 -3.33 12.69
CA VAL A 217 13.92 -2.06 12.33
C VAL A 217 15.42 -2.18 12.52
N ILE A 218 16.16 -1.85 11.47
CA ILE A 218 17.63 -1.83 11.46
C ILE A 218 18.07 -0.37 11.33
N THR A 219 18.98 0.08 12.19
CA THR A 219 19.50 1.47 12.17
C THR A 219 21.00 1.49 12.05
N GLY A 220 21.53 2.42 11.25
CA GLY A 220 22.96 2.58 11.08
C GLY A 220 23.38 3.84 10.33
N GLY A 221 24.56 4.34 10.70
CA GLY A 221 25.14 5.54 10.09
C GLY A 221 25.92 5.27 8.80
N GLU A 222 26.25 6.36 8.11
CA GLU A 222 26.93 6.33 6.82
C GLU A 222 28.42 5.92 6.97
N SER A 223 28.92 5.10 6.04
CA SER A 223 30.32 4.63 6.01
C SER A 223 31.09 5.22 4.82
N GLY A 224 32.42 5.26 4.88
CA GLY A 224 33.29 5.71 3.80
C GLY A 224 33.80 7.16 3.90
N PRO A 225 34.68 7.57 2.98
CA PRO A 225 35.46 8.80 3.11
C PRO A 225 34.63 10.10 3.13
N LYS A 226 33.37 10.05 2.67
CA LYS A 226 32.45 11.19 2.63
C LYS A 226 31.25 11.01 3.56
N ALA A 227 31.32 10.07 4.50
CA ALA A 227 30.24 9.76 5.42
C ALA A 227 29.78 11.00 6.21
N ARG A 228 28.47 11.18 6.29
CA ARG A 228 27.82 12.15 7.18
C ARG A 228 27.75 11.59 8.61
N PRO A 229 27.92 12.43 9.64
CA PRO A 229 27.64 12.04 11.01
C PRO A 229 26.12 11.89 11.23
N MET A 230 25.72 10.87 11.98
CA MET A 230 24.34 10.63 12.42
C MET A 230 24.18 11.16 13.84
N ASP A 231 23.13 11.92 14.11
CA ASP A 231 22.82 12.33 15.47
C ASP A 231 22.45 11.12 16.34
N PRO A 232 23.13 10.90 17.49
CA PRO A 232 22.75 9.87 18.45
C PRO A 232 21.29 9.91 18.90
N ALA A 233 20.67 11.10 18.97
CA ALA A 233 19.26 11.24 19.34
C ALA A 233 18.32 10.52 18.36
N TRP A 234 18.65 10.47 17.07
CA TRP A 234 17.81 9.79 16.07
C TRP A 234 17.83 8.28 16.26
N ALA A 235 19.01 7.69 16.49
CA ALA A 235 19.13 6.26 16.75
C ALA A 235 18.45 5.84 18.07
N ARG A 236 18.57 6.67 19.12
CA ARG A 236 17.85 6.49 20.39
C ARG A 236 16.34 6.58 20.21
N SER A 237 15.86 7.57 19.46
CA SER A 237 14.44 7.71 19.13
C SER A 237 13.89 6.45 18.45
N LEU A 238 14.59 5.90 17.45
CA LEU A 238 14.16 4.67 16.78
C LEU A 238 14.18 3.46 17.72
N ARG A 239 15.21 3.32 18.57
CA ARG A 239 15.26 2.28 19.61
C ARG A 239 14.05 2.38 20.54
N ASP A 240 13.75 3.57 21.05
CA ASP A 240 12.71 3.80 22.04
C ASP A 240 11.31 3.61 21.43
N GLN A 241 11.10 4.04 20.18
CA GLN A 241 9.87 3.77 19.41
C GLN A 241 9.67 2.25 19.22
N CYS A 242 10.72 1.52 18.83
CA CYS A 242 10.65 0.07 18.64
C CYS A 242 10.41 -0.66 19.96
N GLN A 243 11.07 -0.24 21.05
CA GLN A 243 10.88 -0.80 22.38
C GLN A 243 9.44 -0.58 22.86
N THR A 244 8.90 0.62 22.65
CA THR A 244 7.50 0.95 23.00
C THR A 244 6.51 0.08 22.22
N ALA A 245 6.80 -0.17 20.94
CA ALA A 245 5.95 -0.97 20.05
C ALA A 245 6.24 -2.48 20.10
N ASN A 246 7.16 -2.95 20.95
CA ASN A 246 7.64 -4.34 20.97
C ASN A 246 8.09 -4.89 19.60
N VAL A 247 8.73 -4.02 18.80
CA VAL A 247 9.33 -4.39 17.51
C VAL A 247 10.82 -4.66 17.70
N PRO A 248 11.36 -5.80 17.21
CA PRO A 248 12.79 -6.05 17.22
C PRO A 248 13.58 -4.89 16.62
N TYR A 249 14.56 -4.39 17.38
CA TYR A 249 15.45 -3.30 17.00
C TYR A 249 16.89 -3.79 16.88
N PHE A 250 17.53 -3.49 15.75
CA PHE A 250 18.92 -3.80 15.47
C PHE A 250 19.72 -2.53 15.21
N PHE A 251 20.62 -2.19 16.12
CA PHE A 251 21.62 -1.14 15.87
C PHE A 251 22.83 -1.76 15.19
N LYS A 252 22.96 -1.50 13.88
CA LYS A 252 24.04 -2.07 13.10
C LYS A 252 25.37 -1.41 13.45
N GLN A 253 25.47 -0.09 13.35
CA GLN A 253 26.71 0.65 13.65
C GLN A 253 26.53 2.16 13.51
N TRP A 254 27.49 2.93 14.03
CA TRP A 254 27.56 4.38 13.82
C TRP A 254 28.06 4.83 12.44
N GLY A 255 28.74 3.97 11.68
CA GLY A 255 29.41 4.37 10.44
C GLY A 255 30.82 4.93 10.70
N GLU A 256 31.25 5.99 10.02
CA GLU A 256 32.62 6.55 10.23
C GLU A 256 32.79 7.44 11.47
N TRP A 257 31.68 7.87 12.07
CA TRP A 257 31.64 8.85 13.16
C TRP A 257 31.19 8.18 14.44
N ALA A 258 31.60 8.70 15.61
CA ALA A 258 31.10 8.25 16.91
C ALA A 258 30.87 9.45 17.84
N PRO A 259 29.87 9.38 18.74
CA PRO A 259 29.67 10.43 19.73
C PRO A 259 30.87 10.55 20.66
N SER A 260 31.34 11.77 20.91
CA SER A 260 32.41 12.01 21.89
C SER A 260 31.95 11.94 23.35
N GLY A 261 30.62 11.97 23.55
CA GLY A 261 29.98 12.11 24.86
C GLY A 261 29.94 13.57 25.36
N ARG A 262 30.34 14.54 24.54
CA ARG A 262 30.34 15.97 24.90
C ARG A 262 29.24 16.74 24.18
N LEU A 263 28.63 17.67 24.90
CA LEU A 263 27.84 18.76 24.34
C LEU A 263 28.76 19.94 24.04
N ALA A 264 28.58 20.58 22.89
CA ALA A 264 29.38 21.72 22.46
C ALA A 264 28.50 22.81 21.85
N ILE A 265 28.94 24.07 21.95
CA ILE A 265 28.20 25.26 21.50
C ILE A 265 28.75 25.72 20.14
N GLY A 266 27.86 26.11 19.22
CA GLY A 266 28.19 26.75 17.95
C GLY A 266 28.05 25.84 16.72
N ASN A 267 28.62 26.30 15.60
CA ASN A 267 28.45 25.67 14.27
C ASN A 267 29.79 25.16 13.68
N SER A 268 30.76 24.81 14.53
CA SER A 268 32.13 24.48 14.12
C SER A 268 32.24 23.09 13.50
N TRP A 269 32.64 23.03 12.22
CA TRP A 269 33.10 21.81 11.53
C TRP A 269 34.62 21.79 11.44
N ALA A 270 35.30 21.46 12.53
CA ALA A 270 36.75 21.25 12.51
C ALA A 270 37.10 19.92 11.84
N ALA A 271 38.28 19.79 11.24
CA ALA A 271 38.71 18.54 10.60
C ALA A 271 38.61 17.36 11.60
N GLY A 272 37.78 16.37 11.27
CA GLY A 272 37.54 15.20 12.14
C GLY A 272 36.54 15.41 13.28
N ARG A 273 35.86 16.57 13.35
CA ARG A 273 34.80 16.86 14.32
C ARG A 273 33.56 17.43 13.63
N ALA A 274 32.40 17.11 14.17
CA ALA A 274 31.11 17.61 13.70
C ALA A 274 30.17 17.87 14.88
N LEU A 275 29.34 18.90 14.78
CA LEU A 275 28.28 19.17 15.74
C LEU A 275 26.94 18.82 15.08
N VAL A 276 26.18 17.91 15.70
CA VAL A 276 24.90 17.39 15.18
C VAL A 276 23.77 17.61 16.18
N GLY A 277 22.55 17.62 15.65
CA GLY A 277 21.32 17.80 16.41
C GLY A 277 20.86 19.24 16.54
N ASP A 278 19.63 19.34 17.03
CA ASP A 278 19.02 20.60 17.40
C ASP A 278 19.58 21.10 18.74
N PRO A 279 19.71 22.43 18.91
CA PRO A 279 19.97 23.06 20.20
C PRO A 279 19.17 22.45 21.35
N VAL A 280 19.85 21.75 22.25
CA VAL A 280 19.24 21.28 23.52
C VAL A 280 19.56 22.32 24.59
N ASP A 281 18.53 23.03 25.06
CA ASP A 281 18.56 24.08 26.08
C ASP A 281 19.34 25.39 25.74
N ASN A 282 19.11 26.44 26.53
CA ASN A 282 19.78 27.75 26.41
C ASN A 282 21.24 27.61 26.88
N PRO A 283 22.24 27.46 25.97
CA PRO A 283 22.72 28.45 25.00
C PRO A 283 23.05 27.83 23.61
N GLY A 284 22.32 26.81 23.17
CA GLY A 284 22.51 26.22 21.83
C GLY A 284 23.47 25.02 21.77
N HIS A 285 23.48 24.17 22.79
CA HIS A 285 24.31 22.97 22.83
C HIS A 285 23.88 21.94 21.77
N ARG A 286 24.87 21.35 21.10
CA ARG A 286 24.75 20.28 20.11
C ARG A 286 25.65 19.11 20.48
N THR A 287 25.37 17.93 19.96
CA THR A 287 26.18 16.73 20.20
C THR A 287 27.46 16.75 19.36
N GLU A 288 28.63 16.58 19.99
CA GLU A 288 29.89 16.45 19.27
C GLU A 288 30.12 15.01 18.78
N MET A 289 30.40 14.89 17.48
CA MET A 289 30.75 13.66 16.78
C MET A 289 32.21 13.70 16.32
N LEU A 290 32.95 12.64 16.55
CA LEU A 290 34.35 12.49 16.14
C LEU A 290 34.47 11.48 15.01
N ARG A 291 35.28 11.80 14.01
CA ARG A 291 35.60 10.89 12.91
C ARG A 291 36.68 9.91 13.33
N VAL A 292 36.26 8.75 13.82
CA VAL A 292 37.16 7.73 14.39
C VAL A 292 37.40 6.55 13.44
N GLY A 293 36.61 6.44 12.38
CA GLY A 293 36.66 5.35 11.42
C GLY A 293 35.72 4.19 11.78
N LYS A 294 35.14 3.53 10.76
CA LYS A 294 34.13 2.45 10.92
C LYS A 294 34.42 1.46 12.05
N LYS A 295 35.63 0.90 12.06
CA LYS A 295 36.03 -0.13 13.03
C LYS A 295 36.00 0.36 14.48
N LYS A 296 36.42 1.62 14.72
CA LYS A 296 36.48 2.20 16.07
C LYS A 296 35.12 2.76 16.51
N ALA A 297 34.33 3.26 15.57
CA ALA A 297 33.01 3.79 15.86
C ALA A 297 32.08 2.69 16.42
N GLY A 298 32.17 1.49 15.85
CA GLY A 298 31.58 0.29 16.45
C GLY A 298 30.05 0.28 16.46
N ARG A 299 29.51 -0.59 17.32
CA ARG A 299 28.10 -1.00 17.34
C ARG A 299 27.41 -0.79 18.69
N LEU A 300 28.04 -0.04 19.59
CA LEU A 300 27.46 0.23 20.91
C LEU A 300 26.64 1.51 20.85
N LEU A 301 25.33 1.39 21.08
CA LEU A 301 24.44 2.52 21.32
C LEU A 301 24.25 2.63 22.84
N ASP A 302 24.69 3.76 23.40
CA ASP A 302 24.71 4.00 24.85
C ASP A 302 25.44 2.90 25.65
N GLY A 303 26.54 2.39 25.09
CA GLY A 303 27.38 1.35 25.72
C GLY A 303 26.81 -0.07 25.62
N GLN A 304 25.68 -0.26 24.93
CA GLN A 304 25.02 -1.56 24.80
C GLN A 304 24.89 -2.01 23.34
N LEU A 305 24.88 -3.33 23.14
CA LEU A 305 24.53 -3.94 21.86
C LEU A 305 23.00 -4.02 21.74
N HIS A 306 22.50 -3.74 20.55
CA HIS A 306 21.09 -3.90 20.20
C HIS A 306 21.03 -4.81 18.98
N ASP A 307 20.90 -6.12 19.22
CA ASP A 307 21.00 -7.17 18.19
C ASP A 307 19.67 -7.94 18.02
N ALA A 308 18.53 -7.34 18.35
CA ALA A 308 17.25 -8.04 18.25
C ALA A 308 16.88 -8.27 16.78
N ILE A 309 16.43 -9.49 16.48
CA ILE A 309 16.03 -9.97 15.14
C ILE A 309 14.72 -10.76 15.30
N PRO A 310 13.80 -10.73 14.33
CA PRO A 310 12.64 -11.61 14.33
C PRO A 310 13.02 -13.09 14.48
N PRO A 311 12.23 -13.88 15.21
CA PRO A 311 12.52 -15.31 15.37
C PRO A 311 12.51 -16.02 14.02
N LEU A 312 13.47 -16.93 13.84
CA LEU A 312 13.51 -17.81 12.68
C LEU A 312 12.50 -18.94 12.90
N THR A 313 11.23 -18.70 12.58
CA THR A 313 10.23 -19.78 12.57
C THR A 313 10.56 -20.76 11.45
N MET A 314 10.34 -22.06 11.69
CA MET A 314 10.47 -23.08 10.65
C MET A 314 9.43 -22.82 9.56
N ALA A 315 9.85 -22.83 8.29
CA ALA A 315 8.91 -22.76 7.18
C ALA A 315 8.03 -24.02 7.24
N ARG A 316 6.71 -23.86 7.19
CA ARG A 316 5.85 -25.03 6.95
C ARG A 316 6.13 -25.44 5.52
N ILE A 317 6.68 -26.64 5.31
CA ILE A 317 6.89 -27.18 3.97
C ILE A 317 5.49 -27.30 3.34
N PRO A 318 5.18 -26.60 2.23
CA PRO A 318 3.86 -26.69 1.62
C PRO A 318 3.63 -28.10 1.08
N ASP A 319 2.46 -28.69 1.37
CA ASP A 319 2.04 -29.98 0.79
C ASP A 319 2.01 -29.94 -0.75
N SER A 320 1.95 -28.75 -1.36
CA SER A 320 1.98 -28.51 -2.81
C SER A 320 3.29 -28.92 -3.49
N ALA A 321 4.37 -29.15 -2.75
CA ALA A 321 5.59 -29.75 -3.29
C ALA A 321 5.40 -31.23 -3.72
N ARG A 322 4.24 -31.86 -3.45
CA ARG A 322 3.87 -33.19 -3.96
C ARG A 322 3.07 -33.16 -5.27
N HIS A 323 2.64 -32.02 -5.79
CA HIS A 323 1.71 -31.95 -6.94
C HIS A 323 2.17 -31.10 -8.14
N LEU A 324 3.41 -30.61 -8.15
CA LEU A 324 4.03 -30.16 -9.39
C LEU A 324 4.86 -31.31 -9.96
N GLY A 325 4.29 -32.01 -10.94
CA GLY A 325 4.94 -33.08 -11.70
C GLY A 325 6.11 -32.58 -12.54
N LEU A 326 7.20 -32.20 -11.89
CA LEU A 326 8.50 -32.02 -12.52
C LEU A 326 9.24 -33.35 -12.41
N HIS A 327 9.42 -34.00 -13.55
CA HIS A 327 10.17 -35.24 -13.69
C HIS A 327 11.56 -35.09 -13.05
N ALA A 328 11.75 -35.73 -11.88
CA ALA A 328 13.06 -35.91 -11.29
C ALA A 328 13.92 -36.75 -12.24
N VAL A 329 15.03 -36.17 -12.69
CA VAL A 329 16.09 -36.90 -13.38
C VAL A 329 16.63 -37.97 -12.42
N LYS A 330 16.57 -39.22 -12.88
CA LYS A 330 16.93 -40.44 -12.15
C LYS A 330 18.43 -40.39 -11.75
N ALA A 331 18.72 -40.43 -10.44
CA ALA A 331 20.05 -40.75 -9.92
C ALA A 331 20.16 -42.29 -9.70
N PRO A 332 21.37 -42.87 -9.81
CA PRO A 332 21.53 -44.31 -10.02
C PRO A 332 21.30 -45.16 -8.76
N ASP A 333 20.81 -46.37 -9.00
CA ASP A 333 20.44 -47.40 -8.03
C ASP A 333 21.62 -47.88 -7.18
N VAL A 334 21.41 -47.97 -5.86
CA VAL A 334 22.23 -48.79 -4.95
C VAL A 334 21.28 -49.75 -4.22
N PRO A 335 21.56 -51.07 -4.20
CA PRO A 335 20.59 -52.07 -3.75
C PRO A 335 20.64 -52.22 -2.23
N VAL A 336 19.47 -52.25 -1.58
CA VAL A 336 19.33 -52.70 -0.19
C VAL A 336 18.37 -53.88 -0.13
N ALA A 337 18.80 -54.90 0.61
CA ALA A 337 18.29 -56.25 0.65
C ALA A 337 16.88 -56.40 1.23
N SER A 338 16.23 -57.46 0.76
CA SER A 338 14.88 -57.92 1.04
C SER A 338 14.72 -58.61 2.39
N ARG A 339 13.53 -58.46 3.01
CA ARG A 339 12.84 -59.47 3.84
C ARG A 339 11.41 -59.02 4.23
N PRO A 340 10.49 -59.92 4.64
CA PRO A 340 9.36 -60.32 3.79
C PRO A 340 7.97 -59.93 4.32
N ALA A 341 7.01 -59.96 3.41
CA ALA A 341 5.59 -59.69 3.63
C ALA A 341 4.83 -60.88 4.25
N LEU A 342 3.78 -60.58 5.01
CA LEU A 342 2.66 -61.47 5.32
C LEU A 342 1.33 -60.77 4.99
N PRO A 343 0.27 -61.53 4.62
CA PRO A 343 -0.80 -61.05 3.76
C PRO A 343 -2.07 -60.68 4.53
N CYS A 344 -2.85 -59.71 4.03
CA CYS A 344 -4.23 -59.54 4.46
C CYS A 344 -5.19 -59.61 3.27
N ARG A 345 -6.21 -60.45 3.46
CA ARG A 345 -7.15 -61.00 2.48
C ARG A 345 -8.10 -59.96 1.91
N THR A 346 -8.46 -60.20 0.65
CA THR A 346 -9.55 -59.63 -0.12
C THR A 346 -10.92 -60.07 0.40
N MET A 347 -11.86 -59.14 0.46
CA MET A 347 -13.30 -59.41 0.43
C MET A 347 -13.96 -58.36 -0.48
N ALA A 348 -14.41 -58.82 -1.65
CA ALA A 348 -15.19 -58.05 -2.61
C ALA A 348 -16.66 -57.96 -2.14
N GLY A 349 -17.22 -56.75 -2.16
CA GLY A 349 -18.66 -56.49 -2.03
C GLY A 349 -19.22 -55.96 -3.36
N PRO A 350 -20.52 -56.15 -3.65
CA PRO A 350 -21.07 -56.01 -5.00
C PRO A 350 -21.37 -54.55 -5.37
N GLU A 351 -21.10 -54.20 -6.63
CA GLU A 351 -21.48 -52.94 -7.27
C GLU A 351 -23.01 -52.75 -7.33
N PRO A 352 -23.54 -51.54 -7.04
CA PRO A 352 -24.90 -51.19 -7.39
C PRO A 352 -24.98 -50.67 -8.83
N ARG A 353 -25.95 -51.22 -9.57
CA ARG A 353 -26.29 -50.90 -10.95
C ARG A 353 -26.81 -49.46 -11.11
N LEU A 354 -26.34 -48.78 -12.15
CA LEU A 354 -26.88 -47.51 -12.62
C LEU A 354 -28.22 -47.70 -13.36
N PRO A 355 -29.26 -46.87 -13.10
CA PRO A 355 -30.41 -46.79 -13.97
C PRO A 355 -30.16 -45.79 -15.11
N GLN A 356 -30.42 -46.22 -16.33
CA GLN A 356 -30.59 -45.36 -17.49
C GLN A 356 -32.02 -44.79 -17.49
N HIS A 357 -32.19 -43.46 -17.61
CA HIS A 357 -33.17 -42.84 -18.51
C HIS A 357 -33.14 -41.29 -18.50
N ARG A 358 -32.89 -40.74 -19.70
CA ARG A 358 -33.53 -39.62 -20.43
C ARG A 358 -33.73 -38.22 -19.80
N ASN A 359 -33.19 -37.27 -20.58
CA ASN A 359 -33.70 -35.95 -21.00
C ASN A 359 -33.75 -34.78 -19.98
N GLY A 360 -32.79 -33.87 -20.17
CA GLY A 360 -33.05 -32.43 -20.35
C GLY A 360 -33.49 -31.64 -19.12
N SER A 361 -32.52 -31.14 -18.35
CA SER A 361 -32.66 -29.94 -17.50
C SER A 361 -31.28 -29.32 -17.25
N PRO A 362 -31.17 -27.97 -17.14
CA PRO A 362 -29.89 -27.27 -17.19
C PRO A 362 -29.05 -27.54 -15.94
N MET A 363 -27.72 -27.56 -16.12
CA MET A 363 -26.71 -27.73 -15.06
C MET A 363 -27.04 -26.83 -13.87
N THR A 364 -27.50 -27.43 -12.77
CA THR A 364 -27.57 -26.75 -11.48
C THR A 364 -26.12 -26.63 -10.99
N GLN A 365 -25.60 -25.40 -10.96
CA GLN A 365 -24.35 -25.10 -10.26
C GLN A 365 -24.46 -25.64 -8.83
N LEU A 366 -23.56 -26.55 -8.46
CA LEU A 366 -23.36 -26.94 -7.07
C LEU A 366 -22.97 -25.66 -6.30
N LEU A 367 -23.90 -25.13 -5.51
CA LEU A 367 -23.61 -24.07 -4.56
C LEU A 367 -22.60 -24.60 -3.53
N PRO A 368 -21.62 -23.79 -3.08
CA PRO A 368 -20.70 -24.18 -2.02
C PRO A 368 -21.48 -24.64 -0.79
N ALA A 369 -20.98 -25.66 -0.10
CA ALA A 369 -21.62 -26.19 1.10
C ALA A 369 -21.74 -25.08 2.17
N TYR A 370 -22.97 -24.61 2.42
CA TYR A 370 -23.28 -23.68 3.49
C TYR A 370 -23.04 -24.37 4.85
N SER A 371 -22.23 -23.75 5.72
CA SER A 371 -22.10 -24.21 7.10
C SER A 371 -23.41 -23.92 7.85
N PRO A 372 -23.92 -24.86 8.67
CA PRO A 372 -25.12 -24.61 9.48
C PRO A 372 -24.89 -23.56 10.59
N GLU A 373 -23.64 -23.20 10.89
CA GLU A 373 -23.27 -22.24 11.93
C GLU A 373 -22.76 -20.91 11.34
N ILE A 374 -23.43 -19.81 11.70
CA ILE A 374 -22.98 -18.44 11.39
C ILE A 374 -21.93 -18.02 12.42
N ARG A 375 -20.69 -17.78 11.98
CA ARG A 375 -19.63 -17.14 12.79
C ARG A 375 -19.92 -15.66 12.95
N ARG A 376 -19.68 -15.11 14.15
CA ARG A 376 -20.07 -13.76 14.53
C ARG A 376 -18.90 -13.05 15.20
N SER A 377 -18.60 -11.84 14.76
CA SER A 377 -17.68 -10.94 15.46
C SER A 377 -18.09 -9.48 15.29
N ALA A 378 -17.50 -8.61 16.11
CA ALA A 378 -17.72 -7.17 16.09
C ALA A 378 -16.47 -6.44 16.56
N VAL A 379 -16.26 -5.24 16.02
CA VAL A 379 -15.18 -4.35 16.42
C VAL A 379 -15.77 -3.25 17.29
N LEU A 380 -15.19 -3.05 18.48
CA LEU A 380 -15.54 -1.98 19.41
C LEU A 380 -14.30 -1.15 19.74
N SER A 381 -14.47 0.16 19.97
CA SER A 381 -13.42 0.98 20.57
C SER A 381 -13.05 0.45 21.96
N ALA A 382 -11.83 0.73 22.44
CA ALA A 382 -11.38 0.36 23.79
C ALA A 382 -12.32 0.83 24.92
N CYS A 383 -12.94 2.00 24.79
CA CYS A 383 -13.90 2.52 25.77
C CYS A 383 -15.31 1.89 25.66
N GLY A 384 -15.52 0.99 24.70
CA GLY A 384 -16.79 0.31 24.42
C GLY A 384 -17.90 1.20 23.86
N ARG A 385 -17.68 2.51 23.68
CA ARG A 385 -18.72 3.46 23.25
C ARG A 385 -18.98 3.44 21.75
N TYR A 386 -17.98 3.05 20.95
CA TYR A 386 -18.07 2.99 19.50
C TYR A 386 -18.08 1.54 19.01
N ARG A 387 -18.87 1.23 17.98
CA ARG A 387 -18.81 -0.02 17.20
C ARG A 387 -18.51 0.31 15.75
N TYR A 388 -17.31 -0.02 15.32
CA TYR A 388 -16.85 0.31 13.97
C TYR A 388 -17.30 -0.72 12.92
N LEU A 389 -17.38 -2.01 13.29
CA LEU A 389 -17.70 -3.09 12.36
C LEU A 389 -18.48 -4.22 13.04
N LEU A 390 -19.38 -4.85 12.28
CA LEU A 390 -20.04 -6.12 12.61
C LEU A 390 -19.80 -7.11 11.48
N VAL A 391 -19.37 -8.32 11.79
CA VAL A 391 -19.04 -9.37 10.81
C VAL A 391 -19.90 -10.61 11.03
N ARG A 392 -20.41 -11.19 9.95
CA ARG A 392 -21.13 -12.47 9.93
C ARG A 392 -20.63 -13.33 8.79
N GLU A 393 -20.33 -14.59 9.05
CA GLU A 393 -19.79 -15.51 8.05
C GLU A 393 -20.49 -16.86 8.15
N TRP A 394 -20.85 -17.45 7.01
CA TRP A 394 -21.59 -18.72 6.96
C TRP A 394 -21.15 -19.63 5.82
N ALA A 395 -20.40 -19.13 4.84
CA ALA A 395 -19.84 -19.91 3.75
C ALA A 395 -18.61 -19.22 3.15
N ASP A 396 -17.71 -19.99 2.55
CA ASP A 396 -16.59 -19.45 1.76
C ASP A 396 -17.00 -19.36 0.28
N THR A 397 -17.61 -18.25 -0.11
CA THR A 397 -18.04 -18.00 -1.51
C THR A 397 -17.14 -16.99 -2.23
N GLY A 398 -16.15 -16.43 -1.54
CA GLY A 398 -15.35 -15.31 -2.03
C GLY A 398 -16.12 -13.98 -2.19
N LYS A 399 -17.42 -13.92 -1.86
CA LYS A 399 -18.27 -12.71 -1.98
C LYS A 399 -18.74 -12.21 -0.62
N THR A 400 -18.55 -10.91 -0.36
CA THR A 400 -18.95 -10.25 0.90
C THR A 400 -19.98 -9.16 0.63
N ALA A 401 -21.14 -9.21 1.31
CA ALA A 401 -22.09 -8.11 1.29
C ALA A 401 -21.71 -7.06 2.34
N VAL A 402 -21.75 -5.78 1.99
CA VAL A 402 -21.45 -4.67 2.90
C VAL A 402 -22.67 -3.76 3.03
N PHE A 403 -23.10 -3.49 4.26
CA PHE A 403 -24.15 -2.52 4.55
C PHE A 403 -23.62 -1.34 5.35
N ILE A 404 -23.92 -0.12 4.90
CA ILE A 404 -23.69 1.13 5.61
C ILE A 404 -25.00 1.59 6.24
N LEU A 405 -25.12 1.46 7.55
CA LEU A 405 -26.31 1.86 8.31
C LEU A 405 -26.07 3.18 9.07
N LEU A 406 -27.06 3.64 9.84
CA LEU A 406 -26.96 4.94 10.51
C LEU A 406 -25.96 4.90 11.67
N ASN A 407 -26.29 4.11 12.69
CA ASN A 407 -25.51 3.98 13.90
C ASN A 407 -25.79 2.62 14.59
N PRO A 408 -24.83 2.08 15.34
CA PRO A 408 -24.99 0.82 16.04
C PRO A 408 -25.89 0.93 17.27
N SER A 409 -26.69 -0.11 17.54
CA SER A 409 -27.43 -0.23 18.79
C SER A 409 -26.51 -0.69 19.95
N THR A 410 -26.98 -0.59 21.19
CA THR A 410 -26.22 -1.07 22.38
C THR A 410 -26.22 -2.59 22.53
N ALA A 411 -26.90 -3.34 21.66
CA ALA A 411 -26.99 -4.80 21.74
C ALA A 411 -25.61 -5.49 21.65
N ASP A 412 -25.48 -6.62 22.36
CA ASP A 412 -24.23 -7.38 22.52
C ASP A 412 -23.71 -7.97 21.19
N ALA A 413 -22.39 -8.25 21.11
CA ALA A 413 -21.74 -8.81 19.92
C ALA A 413 -22.21 -10.25 19.58
N THR A 414 -22.96 -10.89 20.48
CA THR A 414 -23.32 -12.31 20.43
C THR A 414 -24.71 -12.58 19.87
N LYS A 415 -25.61 -11.58 19.85
CA LYS A 415 -26.99 -11.70 19.37
C LYS A 415 -27.23 -10.84 18.14
N ASP A 416 -27.75 -11.47 17.10
CA ASP A 416 -28.19 -10.75 15.91
C ASP A 416 -29.43 -9.94 16.23
N ASP A 417 -29.35 -8.61 16.08
CA ASP A 417 -30.53 -7.76 16.12
C ASP A 417 -31.41 -7.98 14.87
N HIS A 418 -32.64 -7.47 14.91
CA HIS A 418 -33.57 -7.65 13.80
C HIS A 418 -33.01 -7.12 12.47
N THR A 419 -32.17 -6.08 12.50
CA THR A 419 -31.61 -5.47 11.29
C THR A 419 -30.52 -6.36 10.69
N SER A 420 -29.64 -6.88 11.53
CA SER A 420 -28.55 -7.79 11.15
C SER A 420 -29.10 -9.07 10.52
N ARG A 421 -30.17 -9.65 11.08
CA ARG A 421 -30.86 -10.82 10.49
C ARG A 421 -31.43 -10.52 9.10
N ARG A 422 -31.99 -9.32 8.89
CA ARG A 422 -32.47 -8.89 7.56
C ARG A 422 -31.32 -8.77 6.57
N CYS A 423 -30.21 -8.13 6.96
CA CYS A 423 -29.04 -8.01 6.11
C CYS A 423 -28.43 -9.38 5.74
N ILE A 424 -28.38 -10.34 6.68
CA ILE A 424 -27.94 -11.72 6.42
C ILE A 424 -28.84 -12.36 5.36
N SER A 425 -30.17 -12.25 5.50
CA SER A 425 -31.11 -12.83 4.54
C SER A 425 -30.92 -12.26 3.13
N TYR A 426 -30.66 -10.96 2.99
CA TYR A 426 -30.34 -10.35 1.70
C TYR A 426 -29.00 -10.85 1.15
N ALA A 427 -27.96 -10.84 1.96
CA ALA A 427 -26.61 -11.27 1.57
C ALA A 427 -26.61 -12.73 1.08
N GLN A 428 -27.30 -13.64 1.78
CA GLN A 428 -27.48 -15.03 1.38
C GLN A 428 -28.23 -15.14 0.05
N ALA A 429 -29.30 -14.36 -0.14
CA ALA A 429 -30.04 -14.33 -1.40
C ALA A 429 -29.19 -13.84 -2.59
N TRP A 430 -28.15 -13.04 -2.34
CA TRP A 430 -27.19 -12.58 -3.35
C TRP A 430 -25.98 -13.50 -3.54
N GLY A 431 -25.94 -14.65 -2.85
CA GLY A 431 -24.83 -15.61 -2.94
C GLY A 431 -23.56 -15.18 -2.20
N CYS A 432 -23.67 -14.26 -1.25
CA CYS A 432 -22.55 -13.87 -0.38
C CYS A 432 -22.34 -14.91 0.72
N GLY A 433 -21.08 -15.15 1.05
CA GLY A 433 -20.66 -16.06 2.11
C GLY A 433 -20.49 -15.36 3.46
N SER A 434 -20.43 -14.03 3.42
CA SER A 434 -20.23 -13.15 4.57
C SER A 434 -20.97 -11.82 4.42
N LEU A 435 -21.15 -11.14 5.55
CA LEU A 435 -21.75 -9.82 5.70
C LEU A 435 -20.89 -8.95 6.62
N LEU A 436 -20.63 -7.73 6.17
CA LEU A 436 -20.11 -6.63 6.99
C LEU A 436 -21.17 -5.56 7.18
N ILE A 437 -21.32 -5.06 8.41
CA ILE A 437 -22.11 -3.85 8.69
C ILE A 437 -21.20 -2.79 9.31
N VAL A 438 -21.10 -1.66 8.62
CA VAL A 438 -20.47 -0.41 9.08
C VAL A 438 -21.54 0.68 9.20
N ASN A 439 -21.22 1.83 9.79
CA ASN A 439 -22.20 2.86 10.10
C ASN A 439 -21.69 4.26 9.76
N LEU A 440 -22.58 5.19 9.42
CA LEU A 440 -22.23 6.60 9.28
C LEU A 440 -21.68 7.17 10.59
N TYR A 441 -22.22 6.71 11.72
CA TYR A 441 -21.78 7.07 13.06
C TYR A 441 -21.42 5.79 13.84
N ALA A 442 -20.22 5.69 14.40
CA ALA A 442 -19.83 4.52 15.19
C ALA A 442 -20.38 4.54 16.62
N TRP A 443 -20.90 5.68 17.10
CA TRP A 443 -21.41 5.79 18.47
C TRP A 443 -22.60 4.84 18.73
N ARG A 444 -22.49 4.05 19.79
CA ARG A 444 -23.52 3.07 20.19
C ARG A 444 -24.68 3.76 20.89
N ALA A 445 -25.81 3.82 20.19
CA ALA A 445 -27.05 4.39 20.69
C ALA A 445 -28.25 3.59 20.18
N THR A 446 -29.21 3.30 21.07
CA THR A 446 -30.42 2.57 20.67
C THR A 446 -31.37 3.46 19.86
N GLN A 447 -31.36 4.77 20.09
CA GLN A 447 -32.21 5.72 19.37
C GLN A 447 -31.35 6.75 18.62
N PRO A 448 -31.62 7.03 17.34
CA PRO A 448 -30.86 7.99 16.55
C PRO A 448 -30.74 9.39 17.18
N ARG A 449 -31.78 9.82 17.91
CA ARG A 449 -31.80 11.12 18.61
C ARG A 449 -30.69 11.26 19.66
N ASP A 450 -30.20 10.14 20.19
CA ASP A 450 -29.16 10.15 21.22
C ASP A 450 -27.77 10.41 20.62
N LEU A 451 -27.60 10.38 19.29
CA LEU A 451 -26.36 10.78 18.61
C LEU A 451 -25.99 12.24 18.91
N ALA A 452 -26.98 13.13 19.06
CA ALA A 452 -26.75 14.53 19.39
C ALA A 452 -26.17 14.75 20.79
N THR A 453 -26.20 13.72 21.65
CA THR A 453 -25.65 13.78 23.01
C THR A 453 -24.19 13.35 23.08
N ALA A 454 -23.65 12.78 21.99
CA ALA A 454 -22.25 12.37 21.92
C ALA A 454 -21.38 13.53 21.44
N ASN A 455 -20.25 13.76 22.11
CA ASN A 455 -19.28 14.80 21.70
C ASN A 455 -18.69 14.55 20.31
N ASP A 456 -18.44 13.27 20.00
CA ASP A 456 -18.03 12.81 18.68
C ASP A 456 -18.88 11.57 18.36
N PRO A 457 -20.00 11.71 17.62
CA PRO A 457 -20.84 10.58 17.25
C PRO A 457 -20.24 9.76 16.09
N VAL A 458 -19.38 10.37 15.27
CA VAL A 458 -18.73 9.69 14.13
C VAL A 458 -17.78 8.64 14.68
N GLY A 459 -16.96 9.00 15.65
CA GLY A 459 -15.96 8.15 16.26
C GLY A 459 -14.63 8.20 15.51
N PRO A 460 -13.51 8.15 16.24
CA PRO A 460 -12.20 8.56 15.74
C PRO A 460 -11.68 7.70 14.56
N GLU A 461 -12.09 6.44 14.48
CA GLU A 461 -11.60 5.50 13.46
C GLU A 461 -12.66 5.19 12.38
N ASN A 462 -13.88 5.70 12.51
CA ASN A 462 -15.03 5.20 11.74
C ASN A 462 -14.87 5.34 10.21
N ASP A 463 -14.25 6.43 9.74
CA ASP A 463 -13.99 6.64 8.30
C ASP A 463 -12.99 5.64 7.73
N ALA A 464 -12.05 5.14 8.54
CA ALA A 464 -11.14 4.08 8.11
C ALA A 464 -11.90 2.78 7.85
N TYR A 465 -12.88 2.43 8.70
CA TYR A 465 -13.73 1.25 8.50
C TYR A 465 -14.69 1.38 7.32
N LEU A 466 -15.23 2.58 7.08
CA LEU A 466 -16.04 2.85 5.89
C LEU A 466 -15.23 2.63 4.61
N ARG A 467 -14.00 3.16 4.54
CA ARG A 467 -13.08 2.93 3.40
C ARG A 467 -12.72 1.45 3.25
N ALA A 468 -12.36 0.78 4.34
CA ALA A 468 -11.99 -0.63 4.32
C ALA A 468 -13.16 -1.50 3.85
N ALA A 469 -14.37 -1.25 4.34
CA ALA A 469 -15.56 -2.00 3.95
C ALA A 469 -15.93 -1.75 2.48
N ALA A 470 -15.78 -0.53 1.96
CA ALA A 470 -15.95 -0.25 0.54
C ALA A 470 -14.94 -1.01 -0.33
N ALA A 471 -13.67 -1.04 0.09
CA ALA A 471 -12.62 -1.81 -0.58
C ALA A 471 -12.88 -3.33 -0.54
N VAL A 472 -13.44 -3.86 0.56
CA VAL A 472 -13.84 -5.28 0.65
C VAL A 472 -14.98 -5.60 -0.32
N ALA A 473 -16.01 -4.76 -0.39
CA ALA A 473 -17.09 -4.92 -1.36
C ALA A 473 -16.53 -4.92 -2.79
N GLU A 474 -15.56 -4.04 -3.06
CA GLU A 474 -14.89 -3.97 -4.35
C GLU A 474 -14.10 -5.23 -4.69
N HIS A 475 -13.20 -5.64 -3.80
CA HIS A 475 -12.29 -6.76 -4.00
C HIS A 475 -13.04 -8.11 -4.12
N THR A 476 -14.09 -8.29 -3.33
CA THR A 476 -14.91 -9.51 -3.34
C THR A 476 -16.00 -9.50 -4.41
N ASN A 477 -16.06 -8.44 -5.23
CA ASN A 477 -17.14 -8.17 -6.17
C ASN A 477 -18.54 -8.34 -5.53
N GLY A 478 -18.64 -7.87 -4.29
CA GLY A 478 -19.84 -7.91 -3.46
C GLY A 478 -20.58 -6.57 -3.44
N PRO A 479 -21.84 -6.56 -2.99
CA PRO A 479 -22.64 -5.34 -2.96
C PRO A 479 -22.24 -4.41 -1.82
N LEU A 480 -22.14 -3.11 -2.10
CA LEU A 480 -21.97 -2.03 -1.12
C LEU A 480 -23.29 -1.26 -0.99
N VAL A 481 -24.01 -1.44 0.11
CA VAL A 481 -25.42 -1.05 0.25
C VAL A 481 -25.62 0.01 1.32
N ALA A 482 -26.18 1.16 0.95
CA ALA A 482 -26.64 2.19 1.86
C ALA A 482 -28.00 1.84 2.47
N GLY A 483 -28.14 2.05 3.78
CA GLY A 483 -29.38 1.76 4.53
C GLY A 483 -29.56 2.60 5.78
N TRP A 484 -29.01 3.82 5.82
CA TRP A 484 -29.00 4.68 7.01
C TRP A 484 -30.31 5.47 7.27
N GLY A 485 -31.29 5.42 6.38
CA GLY A 485 -32.59 6.09 6.59
C GLY A 485 -32.51 7.62 6.54
N THR A 486 -33.45 8.29 7.21
CA THR A 486 -33.67 9.74 7.10
C THR A 486 -33.02 10.59 8.20
N HIS A 487 -32.30 9.96 9.12
CA HIS A 487 -31.77 10.64 10.31
C HIS A 487 -30.28 11.04 10.19
N ALA A 488 -29.65 10.77 9.06
CA ALA A 488 -28.26 11.17 8.81
C ALA A 488 -28.19 12.67 8.49
N LEU A 489 -27.27 13.38 9.16
CA LEU A 489 -26.93 14.76 8.82
C LEU A 489 -26.40 14.86 7.38
N PRO A 490 -26.82 15.87 6.59
CA PRO A 490 -26.35 16.06 5.22
C PRO A 490 -24.83 16.21 5.10
N GLU A 491 -24.18 16.91 6.02
CA GLU A 491 -22.70 17.02 6.04
C GLU A 491 -22.06 15.65 6.17
N ARG A 492 -22.54 14.81 7.08
CA ARG A 492 -21.97 13.48 7.29
C ARG A 492 -22.15 12.56 6.09
N VAL A 493 -23.29 12.66 5.42
CA VAL A 493 -23.52 11.91 4.17
C VAL A 493 -22.54 12.37 3.09
N THR A 494 -22.30 13.68 2.99
CA THR A 494 -21.30 14.25 2.06
C THR A 494 -19.90 13.72 2.37
N ASP A 495 -19.47 13.76 3.63
CA ASP A 495 -18.16 13.27 4.05
C ASP A 495 -17.99 11.78 3.74
N ALA A 496 -19.01 10.97 4.05
CA ALA A 496 -18.98 9.54 3.78
C ALA A 496 -18.90 9.26 2.28
N LEU A 497 -19.65 9.99 1.43
CA LEU A 497 -19.64 9.83 -0.03
C LEU A 497 -18.31 10.26 -0.66
N ALA A 498 -17.57 11.16 -0.02
CA ALA A 498 -16.24 11.57 -0.46
C ALA A 498 -15.15 10.52 -0.21
N LEU A 499 -15.44 9.48 0.58
CA LEU A 499 -14.48 8.41 0.85
C LEU A 499 -14.23 7.54 -0.41
N PRO A 500 -12.98 7.08 -0.64
CA PRO A 500 -12.66 6.15 -1.72
C PRO A 500 -13.58 4.92 -1.77
N GLY A 501 -13.98 4.51 -2.98
CA GLY A 501 -14.86 3.37 -3.22
C GLY A 501 -16.37 3.65 -3.10
N MET A 502 -16.77 4.80 -2.55
CA MET A 502 -18.19 5.11 -2.30
C MET A 502 -18.99 5.49 -3.55
N HIS A 503 -18.34 5.70 -4.69
CA HIS A 503 -18.99 5.87 -5.99
C HIS A 503 -19.77 4.61 -6.44
N ARG A 504 -19.52 3.44 -5.83
CA ARG A 504 -20.21 2.17 -6.09
C ARG A 504 -21.42 1.92 -5.21
N LEU A 505 -21.76 2.88 -4.36
CA LEU A 505 -22.79 2.72 -3.36
C LEU A 505 -24.14 2.45 -4.02
N SER A 506 -24.84 1.43 -3.52
CA SER A 506 -26.14 1.00 -3.99
C SER A 506 -27.17 1.12 -2.87
N THR A 507 -28.45 1.06 -3.19
CA THR A 507 -29.54 1.05 -2.20
C THR A 507 -30.58 0.01 -2.57
N LEU A 508 -31.29 -0.51 -1.57
CA LEU A 508 -32.43 -1.42 -1.78
C LEU A 508 -33.73 -0.69 -2.13
N ALA A 509 -33.88 0.53 -1.61
CA ALA A 509 -35.01 1.40 -1.87
C ALA A 509 -34.69 2.83 -1.43
N LEU A 510 -35.44 3.80 -1.94
CA LEU A 510 -35.39 5.18 -1.48
C LEU A 510 -36.66 5.51 -0.68
N THR A 511 -36.49 6.34 0.34
CA THR A 511 -37.60 7.03 1.01
C THR A 511 -38.21 8.08 0.07
N GLN A 512 -39.39 8.62 0.41
CA GLN A 512 -40.00 9.72 -0.37
C GLN A 512 -39.08 10.95 -0.47
N ALA A 513 -38.24 11.19 0.54
CA ALA A 513 -37.26 12.27 0.58
C ALA A 513 -35.93 11.93 -0.15
N GLY A 514 -35.83 10.77 -0.81
CA GLY A 514 -34.65 10.39 -1.59
C GLY A 514 -33.50 9.80 -0.78
N HIS A 515 -33.65 9.58 0.53
CA HIS A 515 -32.63 8.91 1.35
C HIS A 515 -32.69 7.38 1.21
N PRO A 516 -31.55 6.66 1.33
CA PRO A 516 -31.52 5.20 1.38
C PRO A 516 -32.41 4.65 2.50
N HIS A 517 -33.34 3.77 2.15
CA HIS A 517 -34.29 3.22 3.11
C HIS A 517 -33.62 2.18 4.02
N HIS A 518 -33.89 2.23 5.32
CA HIS A 518 -33.36 1.24 6.26
C HIS A 518 -33.89 -0.18 5.95
N PRO A 519 -33.04 -1.23 5.97
CA PRO A 519 -33.40 -2.56 5.46
C PRO A 519 -34.46 -3.30 6.29
N LEU A 520 -34.62 -2.94 7.57
CA LEU A 520 -35.49 -3.63 8.53
C LEU A 520 -36.93 -3.84 8.04
N ARG A 521 -37.51 -2.86 7.34
CA ARG A 521 -38.93 -2.86 6.91
C ARG A 521 -39.14 -3.11 5.42
N LEU A 522 -38.09 -3.41 4.68
CA LEU A 522 -38.17 -3.69 3.24
C LEU A 522 -38.61 -5.14 3.00
N ARG A 523 -39.24 -5.43 1.86
CA ARG A 523 -39.65 -6.78 1.46
C ARG A 523 -38.45 -7.66 1.06
N ASP A 524 -38.63 -8.97 1.08
CA ASP A 524 -37.62 -9.92 0.63
C ASP A 524 -37.35 -9.87 -0.88
N GLY A 525 -36.20 -10.42 -1.29
CA GLY A 525 -35.84 -10.59 -2.71
C GLY A 525 -35.43 -9.32 -3.45
N LEU A 526 -35.24 -8.20 -2.76
CA LEU A 526 -34.70 -6.98 -3.38
C LEU A 526 -33.22 -7.16 -3.76
N THR A 527 -32.84 -6.57 -4.89
CA THR A 527 -31.46 -6.48 -5.35
C THR A 527 -30.96 -5.04 -5.24
N PRO A 528 -29.70 -4.81 -4.84
CA PRO A 528 -29.16 -3.46 -4.71
C PRO A 528 -29.09 -2.77 -6.07
N GLN A 529 -29.54 -1.52 -6.14
CA GLN A 529 -29.47 -0.68 -7.32
C GLN A 529 -28.47 0.45 -7.07
N LEU A 530 -27.61 0.75 -8.04
CA LEU A 530 -26.64 1.84 -7.92
C LEU A 530 -27.35 3.14 -7.52
N TRP A 531 -26.82 3.82 -6.51
CA TRP A 531 -27.41 5.02 -5.96
C TRP A 531 -26.59 6.24 -6.37
N GLU A 532 -27.13 7.03 -7.30
CA GLU A 532 -26.57 8.34 -7.64
C GLU A 532 -27.02 9.36 -6.59
N ALA A 533 -26.16 9.66 -5.64
CA ALA A 533 -26.40 10.73 -4.68
C ALA A 533 -26.49 12.07 -5.43
N ARG A 534 -27.69 12.61 -5.59
CA ARG A 534 -27.89 14.00 -6.02
C ARG A 534 -27.74 14.86 -4.77
N PRO A 535 -26.65 15.63 -4.60
CA PRO A 535 -26.56 16.54 -3.46
C PRO A 535 -27.72 17.53 -3.55
N THR A 536 -28.66 17.39 -2.62
CA THR A 536 -29.78 18.30 -2.48
C THR A 536 -29.29 19.46 -1.65
N ARG A 537 -29.14 20.61 -2.31
CA ARG A 537 -28.94 21.98 -1.80
C ARG A 537 -27.49 22.50 -1.81
N ARG A 538 -27.34 23.67 -2.43
CA ARG A 538 -26.10 24.47 -2.61
C ARG A 538 -25.36 24.67 -1.28
N LEU A 539 -24.08 24.33 -1.25
CA LEU A 539 -23.14 24.76 -0.22
C LEU A 539 -22.74 26.22 -0.53
N GLU A 540 -23.37 27.15 0.17
CA GLU A 540 -22.94 28.54 0.29
C GLU A 540 -22.00 28.62 1.50
N SER A 541 -20.70 28.36 1.31
CA SER A 541 -19.67 28.75 2.29
C SER A 541 -18.64 29.61 1.56
N GLU A 542 -18.28 30.75 2.15
CA GLU A 542 -17.39 31.75 1.54
C GLU A 542 -15.96 31.23 1.24
N ASP A 543 -15.58 30.06 1.77
CA ASP A 543 -14.29 29.39 1.51
C ASP A 543 -14.36 28.24 0.48
N ALA A 544 -15.52 28.02 -0.15
CA ALA A 544 -15.67 26.96 -1.15
C ALA A 544 -14.92 27.34 -2.44
N ARG A 545 -13.80 26.68 -2.70
CA ARG A 545 -13.11 26.74 -4.00
C ARG A 545 -13.72 25.74 -4.97
N TYR A 546 -13.57 26.00 -6.26
CA TYR A 546 -14.17 25.22 -7.34
C TYR A 546 -13.11 24.72 -8.31
N ALA A 547 -13.44 23.67 -9.06
CA ALA A 547 -12.64 23.15 -10.15
C ALA A 547 -13.51 22.87 -11.37
N VAL A 548 -12.94 22.99 -12.57
CA VAL A 548 -13.60 22.60 -13.82
C VAL A 548 -13.03 21.26 -14.26
N VAL A 549 -13.88 20.26 -14.44
CA VAL A 549 -13.49 18.91 -14.84
C VAL A 549 -13.92 18.64 -16.26
N LEU A 550 -12.94 18.29 -17.10
CA LEU A 550 -13.13 17.84 -18.48
C LEU A 550 -12.97 16.32 -18.51
N ALA A 551 -14.09 15.60 -18.59
CA ALA A 551 -14.10 14.14 -18.65
C ALA A 551 -14.25 13.68 -20.10
N ARG A 552 -13.29 12.89 -20.60
CA ARG A 552 -13.26 12.34 -21.97
C ARG A 552 -13.38 10.82 -21.92
N PRO A 553 -14.26 10.18 -22.71
CA PRO A 553 -14.34 8.73 -22.74
C PRO A 553 -12.98 8.08 -23.08
N GLY A 554 -12.48 7.21 -22.21
CA GLY A 554 -11.24 6.48 -22.41
C GLY A 554 -9.95 7.26 -22.13
N LEU A 555 -10.03 8.50 -21.64
CA LEU A 555 -8.86 9.31 -21.27
C LEU A 555 -8.99 9.81 -19.82
N PRO A 556 -7.87 10.11 -19.14
CA PRO A 556 -7.90 10.72 -17.81
C PRO A 556 -8.65 12.06 -17.79
N ASP A 557 -9.37 12.30 -16.71
CA ASP A 557 -10.03 13.59 -16.46
C ASP A 557 -9.00 14.70 -16.29
N ILE A 558 -9.21 15.83 -16.97
CA ILE A 558 -8.45 17.05 -16.72
C ILE A 558 -9.21 17.88 -15.69
N ARG A 559 -8.51 18.35 -14.64
CA ARG A 559 -9.08 19.19 -13.58
C ARG A 559 -8.38 20.54 -13.56
N LEU A 560 -9.14 21.62 -13.77
CA LEU A 560 -8.64 22.99 -13.76
C LEU A 560 -9.04 23.68 -12.47
N GLY A 561 -8.10 24.36 -11.81
CA GLY A 561 -8.35 25.12 -10.59
C GLY A 561 -7.19 25.03 -9.59
N PRO A 562 -7.40 25.48 -8.33
CA PRO A 562 -8.66 25.97 -7.78
C PRO A 562 -9.10 27.34 -8.34
N TYR A 563 -10.42 27.54 -8.44
CA TYR A 563 -11.06 28.85 -8.61
C TYR A 563 -11.67 29.28 -7.28
N ASP A 564 -11.44 30.53 -6.88
CA ASP A 564 -11.92 31.05 -5.59
C ASP A 564 -13.43 31.30 -5.60
N PHE A 565 -14.03 31.46 -6.78
CA PHE A 565 -15.46 31.73 -6.91
C PHE A 565 -16.14 30.90 -7.99
N LEU A 566 -17.39 30.48 -7.74
CA LEU A 566 -18.18 29.66 -8.66
C LEU A 566 -18.31 30.30 -10.05
N HIS A 567 -18.57 31.60 -10.11
CA HIS A 567 -18.72 32.33 -11.38
C HIS A 567 -17.47 32.30 -12.25
N GLN A 568 -16.26 32.21 -11.67
CA GLN A 568 -15.01 32.03 -12.42
C GLN A 568 -15.01 30.65 -13.10
N ALA A 569 -15.28 29.59 -12.34
CA ALA A 569 -15.37 28.23 -12.87
C ALA A 569 -16.50 28.06 -13.91
N GLU A 570 -17.63 28.73 -13.73
CA GLU A 570 -18.75 28.76 -14.68
C GLU A 570 -18.40 29.51 -15.98
N THR A 571 -17.62 30.59 -15.90
CA THR A 571 -17.12 31.34 -17.06
C THR A 571 -16.21 30.46 -17.91
N VAL A 572 -15.24 29.79 -17.28
CA VAL A 572 -14.34 28.82 -17.95
C VAL A 572 -15.12 27.67 -18.58
N THR A 573 -16.10 27.12 -17.85
CA THR A 573 -16.98 26.05 -18.35
C THR A 573 -17.78 26.50 -19.58
N THR A 574 -18.24 27.76 -19.61
CA THR A 574 -19.02 28.31 -20.74
C THR A 574 -18.16 28.48 -21.98
N SER A 575 -16.95 29.02 -21.86
CA SER A 575 -15.99 29.15 -22.97
C SER A 575 -15.59 27.78 -23.54
N LEU A 576 -15.27 26.80 -22.69
CA LEU A 576 -14.96 25.43 -23.11
C LEU A 576 -16.14 24.75 -23.84
N ARG A 577 -17.38 25.03 -23.43
CA ARG A 577 -18.58 24.51 -24.10
C ARG A 577 -18.87 25.20 -25.44
N GLN A 578 -18.48 26.47 -25.60
CA GLN A 578 -18.61 27.20 -26.86
C GLN A 578 -17.57 26.73 -27.90
N GLN A 579 -16.32 26.48 -27.49
CA GLN A 579 -15.28 25.92 -28.38
C GLN A 579 -15.62 24.55 -28.96
N ARG A 580 -16.38 23.72 -28.23
CA ARG A 580 -16.93 22.45 -28.77
C ARG A 580 -17.75 22.60 -30.04
N ARG A 581 -18.23 23.80 -30.33
CA ARG A 581 -19.02 24.09 -31.52
C ARG A 581 -18.15 24.49 -32.72
N SER A 582 -16.87 24.81 -32.55
CA SER A 582 -16.00 25.33 -33.63
C SER A 582 -14.91 24.36 -34.14
N THR A 583 -14.45 23.35 -33.38
CA THR A 583 -13.37 22.43 -33.84
C THR A 583 -13.62 20.94 -33.58
N GLN A 584 -12.87 20.06 -34.27
CA GLN A 584 -12.98 18.58 -34.23
C GLN A 584 -12.88 18.03 -32.79
N HIS A 585 -14.01 17.60 -32.22
CA HIS A 585 -14.10 17.20 -30.81
C HIS A 585 -14.24 15.69 -30.63
N VAL A 586 -13.70 15.14 -29.53
CA VAL A 586 -13.91 13.74 -29.12
C VAL A 586 -15.36 13.56 -28.63
N PRO A 587 -16.19 12.73 -29.31
CA PRO A 587 -17.58 12.50 -28.93
C PRO A 587 -17.72 11.98 -27.49
N GLY A 588 -18.70 12.49 -26.74
CA GLY A 588 -19.00 12.04 -25.38
C GLY A 588 -18.20 12.72 -24.26
N THR A 589 -17.32 13.66 -24.57
CA THR A 589 -16.67 14.48 -23.53
C THR A 589 -17.73 15.25 -22.72
N THR A 590 -17.51 15.53 -21.44
CA THR A 590 -18.33 16.43 -20.61
C THR A 590 -17.46 17.50 -19.92
N VAL A 591 -18.02 18.70 -19.67
CA VAL A 591 -17.36 19.78 -18.91
C VAL A 591 -18.27 20.15 -17.75
N THR A 592 -17.79 20.00 -16.52
CA THR A 592 -18.57 20.21 -15.30
C THR A 592 -17.81 21.04 -14.28
N VAL A 593 -18.52 21.86 -13.50
CA VAL A 593 -17.95 22.50 -12.32
C VAL A 593 -18.15 21.57 -11.13
N GLN A 594 -17.09 21.35 -10.36
CA GLN A 594 -17.09 20.53 -9.15
C GLN A 594 -16.48 21.34 -8.00
N PRO A 595 -16.79 21.01 -6.73
CA PRO A 595 -16.02 21.54 -5.61
C PRO A 595 -14.54 21.18 -5.75
N TYR A 596 -13.65 22.08 -5.36
CA TYR A 596 -12.23 21.79 -5.25
C TYR A 596 -12.00 20.79 -4.10
N LEU A 597 -11.29 19.71 -4.40
CA LEU A 597 -10.98 18.62 -3.47
C LEU A 597 -9.47 18.55 -3.28
N PRO A 598 -8.92 19.00 -2.15
CA PRO A 598 -7.49 18.92 -1.88
C PRO A 598 -6.96 17.48 -2.06
N GLY A 599 -5.82 17.31 -2.74
CA GLY A 599 -5.16 16.01 -2.93
C GLY A 599 -5.47 15.29 -4.25
N LEU A 600 -6.26 15.89 -5.15
CA LEU A 600 -6.32 15.47 -6.55
C LEU A 600 -5.31 16.24 -7.39
N ASP A 601 -4.89 15.68 -8.53
CA ASP A 601 -4.04 16.38 -9.50
C ASP A 601 -4.87 17.43 -10.25
N TYR A 602 -4.53 18.70 -10.01
CA TYR A 602 -5.08 19.85 -10.70
C TYR A 602 -4.02 20.44 -11.62
N THR A 603 -4.40 20.70 -12.86
CA THR A 603 -3.59 21.52 -13.75
C THR A 603 -3.72 22.97 -13.30
N ASP A 604 -2.58 23.62 -13.08
CA ASP A 604 -2.50 24.98 -12.55
C ASP A 604 -3.40 25.93 -13.35
N ALA A 605 -4.24 26.73 -12.70
CA ALA A 605 -5.14 27.62 -13.42
C ALA A 605 -4.37 28.70 -14.20
N TYR A 606 -3.14 28.99 -13.78
CA TYR A 606 -2.28 30.00 -14.38
C TYR A 606 -1.63 29.51 -15.68
N VAL A 607 -1.76 30.32 -16.74
CA VAL A 607 -1.06 30.17 -18.01
C VAL A 607 -0.02 31.28 -18.11
N PRO A 608 1.28 30.96 -18.33
CA PRO A 608 2.31 31.96 -18.54
C PRO A 608 1.96 32.90 -19.70
N ARG A 609 2.10 34.21 -19.47
CA ARG A 609 1.94 35.24 -20.51
C ARG A 609 3.14 35.36 -21.44
N ASP A 610 4.28 34.79 -21.03
CA ASP A 610 5.51 34.81 -21.79
C ASP A 610 5.40 33.84 -22.99
N PRO A 611 5.56 34.32 -24.23
CA PRO A 611 5.39 33.48 -25.42
C PRO A 611 6.33 32.27 -25.50
N ASP A 612 7.56 32.38 -24.99
CA ASP A 612 8.55 31.30 -25.05
C ASP A 612 8.23 30.20 -24.02
N GLN A 613 7.78 30.59 -22.82
CA GLN A 613 7.25 29.65 -21.84
C GLN A 613 5.97 28.97 -22.34
N LEU A 614 5.10 29.71 -23.02
CA LEU A 614 3.89 29.15 -23.60
C LEU A 614 4.22 28.18 -24.76
N ALA A 615 5.20 28.50 -25.60
CA ALA A 615 5.73 27.60 -26.63
C ALA A 615 6.35 26.32 -26.03
N THR A 616 7.05 26.43 -24.90
CA THR A 616 7.58 25.26 -24.19
C THR A 616 6.47 24.34 -23.67
N LEU A 617 5.35 24.92 -23.22
CA LEU A 617 4.17 24.16 -22.80
C LEU A 617 3.46 23.50 -24.00
N LEU A 618 3.44 24.16 -25.16
CA LEU A 618 2.94 23.57 -26.41
C LEU A 618 3.80 22.38 -26.85
N ASP A 619 5.12 22.43 -26.68
CA ASP A 619 6.06 21.35 -27.02
C ASP A 619 5.99 20.15 -26.06
N ALA A 620 5.62 20.39 -24.79
CA ALA A 620 5.60 19.39 -23.74
C ALA A 620 4.29 18.58 -23.65
N ASP A 621 3.23 18.95 -24.38
CA ASP A 621 1.93 18.27 -24.32
C ASP A 621 1.91 17.03 -25.24
N PRO A 622 1.74 15.80 -24.71
CA PRO A 622 1.74 14.57 -25.49
C PRO A 622 0.56 14.41 -26.47
N SER A 623 -0.46 15.29 -26.38
CA SER A 623 -1.71 15.19 -27.14
C SER A 623 -1.85 16.19 -28.29
N GLY A 624 -0.89 17.11 -28.45
CA GLY A 624 -0.85 18.07 -29.56
C GLY A 624 -0.35 17.42 -30.85
N ASP A 625 -1.07 17.61 -31.95
CA ASP A 625 -0.65 17.18 -33.29
C ASP A 625 0.39 18.12 -33.94
N GLY A 626 0.96 19.05 -33.17
CA GLY A 626 1.92 20.05 -33.64
C GLY A 626 1.31 21.16 -34.52
N THR A 627 -0.02 21.20 -34.71
CA THR A 627 -0.66 22.19 -35.59
C THR A 627 -1.17 23.43 -34.88
N GLY A 628 -1.20 23.45 -33.54
CA GLY A 628 -1.84 24.53 -32.78
C GLY A 628 -3.37 24.39 -32.65
N HIS A 629 -4.01 23.42 -33.33
CA HIS A 629 -5.48 23.32 -33.42
C HIS A 629 -6.12 22.34 -32.43
N ASN A 630 -5.34 21.56 -31.69
CA ASN A 630 -5.83 20.58 -30.70
C ASN A 630 -5.43 20.91 -29.25
N PHE A 631 -5.35 22.21 -28.90
CA PHE A 631 -5.05 22.68 -27.53
C PHE A 631 -6.26 23.33 -26.82
N PRO A 632 -7.42 22.65 -26.70
CA PRO A 632 -8.61 23.26 -26.10
C PRO A 632 -8.41 23.61 -24.62
N ASP A 633 -7.45 23.00 -23.92
CA ASP A 633 -7.18 23.29 -22.51
C ASP A 633 -6.35 24.57 -22.32
N LEU A 634 -5.21 24.68 -23.01
CA LEU A 634 -4.27 25.79 -22.82
C LEU A 634 -4.81 27.10 -23.39
N TRP A 635 -5.45 27.06 -24.57
CA TRP A 635 -6.12 28.22 -25.17
C TRP A 635 -7.33 28.67 -24.34
N ALA A 636 -8.16 27.75 -23.85
CA ALA A 636 -9.30 28.12 -23.01
C ALA A 636 -8.88 28.68 -21.65
N ARG A 637 -7.80 28.18 -21.05
CA ARG A 637 -7.24 28.72 -19.81
C ARG A 637 -6.63 30.12 -20.03
N LEU A 638 -5.90 30.33 -21.12
CA LEU A 638 -5.36 31.65 -21.47
C LEU A 638 -6.48 32.66 -21.76
N HIS A 639 -7.49 32.24 -22.52
CA HIS A 639 -8.69 33.04 -22.80
C HIS A 639 -9.45 33.41 -21.51
N ALA A 640 -9.60 32.46 -20.59
CA ALA A 640 -10.21 32.71 -19.29
C ALA A 640 -9.40 33.68 -18.42
N GLN A 641 -8.07 33.64 -18.51
CA GLN A 641 -7.16 34.45 -17.71
C GLN A 641 -7.05 35.90 -18.23
N GLU A 642 -6.98 36.09 -19.55
CA GLU A 642 -6.65 37.39 -20.17
C GLU A 642 -7.83 38.03 -20.91
N GLY A 643 -8.92 37.29 -21.14
CA GLY A 643 -9.99 37.69 -22.05
C GLY A 643 -9.62 37.48 -23.52
N HIS A 644 -10.64 37.44 -24.39
CA HIS A 644 -10.49 37.00 -25.79
C HIS A 644 -9.39 37.74 -26.57
N GLU A 645 -9.43 39.07 -26.60
CA GLU A 645 -8.52 39.89 -27.42
C GLU A 645 -7.05 39.74 -27.00
N GLU A 646 -6.80 39.80 -25.69
CA GLU A 646 -5.45 39.73 -25.15
C GLU A 646 -4.89 38.30 -25.20
N ALA A 647 -5.73 37.30 -24.95
CA ALA A 647 -5.37 35.90 -25.13
C ALA A 647 -5.00 35.62 -26.58
N ALA A 648 -5.79 36.09 -27.57
CA ALA A 648 -5.50 35.91 -28.99
C ALA A 648 -4.13 36.50 -29.38
N ARG A 649 -3.81 37.68 -28.83
CA ARG A 649 -2.52 38.34 -29.05
C ARG A 649 -1.36 37.54 -28.47
N ILE A 650 -1.49 37.02 -27.25
CA ILE A 650 -0.46 36.21 -26.57
C ILE A 650 -0.27 34.87 -27.29
N TRP A 651 -1.38 34.18 -27.63
CA TRP A 651 -1.38 32.89 -28.31
C TRP A 651 -0.72 32.98 -29.69
N LYS A 652 -1.05 34.00 -30.48
CA LYS A 652 -0.42 34.24 -31.78
C LYS A 652 1.10 34.39 -31.66
N ARG A 653 1.59 35.07 -30.62
CA ARG A 653 3.04 35.22 -30.36
C ARG A 653 3.69 33.91 -29.95
N ALA A 654 3.00 33.08 -29.16
CA ALA A 654 3.50 31.78 -28.76
C ALA A 654 3.55 30.78 -29.93
N CYS A 655 2.56 30.78 -30.82
CA CYS A 655 2.60 29.96 -32.04
C CYS A 655 3.77 30.35 -32.96
N ILE A 656 4.10 31.64 -33.06
CA ILE A 656 5.29 32.12 -33.79
C ILE A 656 6.57 31.63 -33.12
N ALA A 657 6.66 31.68 -31.78
CA ALA A 657 7.81 31.16 -31.03
C ALA A 657 7.97 29.62 -31.15
N TYR A 658 6.85 28.91 -31.33
CA TYR A 658 6.78 27.46 -31.52
C TYR A 658 6.92 27.00 -32.99
N ASP A 659 7.00 27.92 -33.96
CA ASP A 659 7.06 27.64 -35.41
C ASP A 659 5.84 26.88 -35.99
N ALA A 660 4.64 27.12 -35.44
CA ALA A 660 3.38 26.55 -35.94
C ALA A 660 2.68 27.46 -36.98
N PRO A 661 1.96 26.89 -37.97
CA PRO A 661 1.21 27.68 -38.94
C PRO A 661 0.11 28.49 -38.25
N VAL A 662 0.20 29.83 -38.36
CA VAL A 662 -0.82 30.76 -37.83
C VAL A 662 -1.92 30.89 -38.89
N ASP A 663 -3.00 30.13 -38.76
CA ASP A 663 -4.14 30.28 -39.66
C ASP A 663 -4.91 31.56 -39.31
N SER A 664 -5.07 32.46 -40.29
CA SER A 664 -5.71 33.77 -40.12
C SER A 664 -7.24 33.72 -40.19
N GLY A 665 -7.85 32.54 -39.99
CA GLY A 665 -9.23 32.25 -40.42
C GLY A 665 -10.30 32.14 -39.35
N GLU A 666 -9.98 31.98 -38.06
CA GLU A 666 -10.99 31.76 -36.99
C GLU A 666 -10.99 32.85 -35.92
N ALA A 667 -10.87 34.10 -36.37
CA ALA A 667 -11.05 35.28 -35.51
C ALA A 667 -12.45 35.92 -35.65
N ASP A 668 -13.46 35.14 -36.09
CA ASP A 668 -14.88 35.53 -36.09
C ASP A 668 -15.73 34.61 -35.19
#